data_AF-A0A519SND8-F1
#
_entry.id   AF-A0A519SND8-F1
#
_cell.length_a   1.000
_cell.length_b   1.000
_cell.length_c   1.000
_cell.angle_alpha   90.00
_cell.angle_beta   90.00
_cell.angle_gamma   90.00
#
_symmetry.space_group_name_H-M   'P 1'
#
loop_
_entity.id
_entity.type
_entity.pdbx_description
1 polymer ?
#
loop_
_entity_poly.entity_id
_entity_poly.type
_entity_poly.pdbx_seq_one_letter_code
_entity_poly.pdbx_strand_id
1 'polypeptide(L)'
;MTNASNSTWNGGRMQVRQNGIVVATLGTGGINNVNGITVPICDNAPFDLFWSIAGTLPSDIGVTIVDANNDVVYVKLPGDGTPLTVLFEDITLANCAPPTCPKPINLLVDTVTQTTATLSWTETGTAQAWEVYVVAQGGTPPVNGSAYVGGNTFPYYAATTNAGFIVTGLQPTTQYQYYVRAICSDTDISTWTILTPKSFVTKPMNDECDAAIPVPVNPTRTCVDFVSGSTLGGTASAEASNCAGTENDDVWYSFVATNNTHLITMSSVVGTAVRYAVYNGIECGTLTQIYCSPLSPTVNVLGGLTVGENYKIRVYTNGTSTALFTTFNLCITTPEPILNDECATATPVVVNPGLDCVQVTPGLITGATASQGVITCAGSKDDDVWYSFVATSPTHVITFQNIVGTATDLNSALYSGDECGNLTFIACNNNDQTVVNNLVPGTTYKIRVWSVSAQYEDIRFDLCIGSIVPPITVSTSLYTVPELVTDVLIKSTCATVSNITWATGTTAATNGIGYFNKAQSDFAFEDGIVMVTGSATSVVGPNTSILSGGGLGGDADLSAILAAQTPPQTGTLNNATKLEFDFVALTTQINFNFMFASDEYGTFQCTYSDAFAFILTDLTAGTPPVNLAVIPGTNIPVSVVNIRDGQYNTGCLSANVGYFGNYYDNPSGVLGAPVNFNGITIPMTATSVVVPGNSYHIKMVIADYNDGSYDSAVFLEGGSFDIGNIELPNDYLIADGTALCEGDDVILDSQLDPALYDVKWYNGENLIVGATNPALTVSQSGTYFIHASYIGTDCTTIDSIIVEYFLDADATVPNDLTLCDSSGQGIFNLTSTRDTILSPFPAG
;
A
#
# COMPACT_ATOMS: atom_id res chain seq x y z
N MET A 1 20.90 37.25 -42.62
CA MET A 1 21.25 36.03 -43.38
C MET A 1 21.48 34.94 -42.38
N THR A 2 20.68 33.87 -42.42
CA THR A 2 20.88 32.71 -41.54
C THR A 2 20.54 31.45 -42.33
N ASN A 3 21.14 30.34 -41.91
CA ASN A 3 20.50 29.05 -42.03
C ASN A 3 20.09 28.55 -40.64
N ALA A 4 19.12 27.65 -40.56
CA ALA A 4 18.60 27.15 -39.29
C ALA A 4 19.64 26.41 -38.41
N SER A 5 20.84 26.17 -38.93
CA SER A 5 21.89 25.31 -38.36
C SER A 5 23.25 26.01 -38.18
N ASN A 6 23.33 27.35 -38.26
CA ASN A 6 24.57 28.14 -38.13
C ASN A 6 25.76 27.67 -39.01
N SER A 7 25.50 27.03 -40.15
CA SER A 7 26.54 26.62 -41.10
C SER A 7 26.70 27.65 -42.22
N THR A 8 27.82 27.59 -42.96
CA THR A 8 27.96 28.30 -44.24
C THR A 8 26.78 27.91 -45.15
N TRP A 9 26.38 28.74 -46.15
CA TRP A 9 25.33 28.44 -47.15
C TRP A 9 25.57 27.16 -47.99
N ASN A 10 26.45 26.25 -47.56
CA ASN A 10 26.69 24.91 -48.09
C ASN A 10 26.96 24.91 -49.59
N GLY A 11 27.83 25.83 -50.02
CA GLY A 11 28.16 26.03 -51.44
C GLY A 11 27.17 26.90 -52.21
N GLY A 12 26.04 27.27 -51.61
CA GLY A 12 25.06 28.19 -52.19
C GLY A 12 25.64 29.58 -52.41
N ARG A 13 25.23 30.23 -53.50
CA ARG A 13 25.67 31.57 -53.89
C ARG A 13 24.49 32.39 -54.37
N MET A 14 24.45 33.65 -53.98
CA MET A 14 23.55 34.64 -54.56
C MET A 14 24.38 35.81 -55.06
N GLN A 15 23.99 36.40 -56.17
CA GLN A 15 24.64 37.56 -56.75
C GLN A 15 23.74 38.77 -56.55
N VAL A 16 24.31 39.83 -55.98
CA VAL A 16 23.72 41.16 -56.09
C VAL A 16 24.22 41.73 -57.40
N ARG A 17 23.30 42.08 -58.30
CA ARG A 17 23.64 42.59 -59.63
C ARG A 17 23.03 43.97 -59.79
N GLN A 18 23.80 44.92 -60.31
CA GLN A 18 23.31 46.26 -60.64
C GLN A 18 23.41 46.46 -62.15
N ASN A 19 22.30 46.82 -62.81
CA ASN A 19 22.21 46.83 -64.28
C ASN A 19 22.67 45.51 -64.93
N GLY A 20 22.42 44.37 -64.29
CA GLY A 20 22.86 43.05 -64.75
C GLY A 20 24.34 42.73 -64.53
N ILE A 21 25.15 43.66 -64.00
CA ILE A 21 26.56 43.45 -63.64
C ILE A 21 26.63 42.97 -62.19
N VAL A 22 27.33 41.86 -61.93
CA VAL A 22 27.54 41.36 -60.56
C VAL A 22 28.40 42.36 -59.78
N VAL A 23 27.81 42.97 -58.75
CA VAL A 23 28.49 43.92 -57.83
C VAL A 23 28.93 43.25 -56.54
N ALA A 24 28.23 42.18 -56.12
CA ALA A 24 28.68 41.31 -55.04
C ALA A 24 28.21 39.86 -55.25
N THR A 25 28.98 38.90 -54.75
CA THR A 25 28.55 37.50 -54.62
C THR A 25 28.52 37.12 -53.15
N LEU A 26 27.32 36.81 -52.66
CA LEU A 26 27.04 36.37 -51.30
C LEU A 26 27.25 34.85 -51.20
N GLY A 27 27.69 34.38 -50.04
CA GLY A 27 27.94 32.95 -49.76
C GLY A 27 29.37 32.46 -50.03
N THR A 28 30.27 33.28 -50.60
CA THR A 28 31.72 32.97 -50.69
C THR A 28 32.44 33.32 -49.38
N GLY A 29 33.29 32.41 -48.87
CA GLY A 29 34.25 32.75 -47.80
C GLY A 29 33.73 32.74 -46.37
N GLY A 30 32.79 31.84 -46.02
CA GLY A 30 32.42 31.59 -44.62
C GLY A 30 31.72 32.77 -43.93
N ILE A 31 30.67 33.32 -44.55
CA ILE A 31 29.95 34.47 -43.99
C ILE A 31 28.68 33.99 -43.27
N ASN A 32 28.82 33.72 -41.97
CA ASN A 32 27.76 33.91 -40.97
C ASN A 32 28.11 35.16 -40.17
N ASN A 33 28.13 36.32 -40.83
CA ASN A 33 28.23 37.58 -40.11
C ASN A 33 26.84 37.94 -39.61
N VAL A 34 26.63 37.85 -38.29
CA VAL A 34 25.41 38.29 -37.61
C VAL A 34 25.07 39.76 -37.91
N ASN A 35 26.07 40.56 -38.31
CA ASN A 35 25.90 41.96 -38.69
C ASN A 35 25.60 42.17 -40.20
N GLY A 36 25.42 41.09 -40.97
CA GLY A 36 25.15 41.16 -42.41
C GLY A 36 26.38 41.44 -43.28
N ILE A 37 26.16 41.62 -44.58
CA ILE A 37 27.16 42.09 -45.56
C ILE A 37 26.65 43.40 -46.14
N THR A 38 27.44 44.46 -46.02
CA THR A 38 27.17 45.71 -46.73
C THR A 38 27.63 45.55 -48.18
N VAL A 39 26.71 45.70 -49.12
CA VAL A 39 27.02 45.72 -50.56
C VAL A 39 26.88 47.15 -51.05
N PRO A 40 27.99 47.83 -51.41
CA PRO A 40 27.92 49.14 -52.02
C PRO A 40 27.24 49.03 -53.39
N ILE A 41 26.20 49.82 -53.61
CA ILE A 41 25.51 49.95 -54.88
C ILE A 41 25.45 51.44 -55.26
N CYS A 42 25.45 51.74 -56.56
CA CYS A 42 25.28 53.12 -57.01
C CYS A 42 23.84 53.57 -56.76
N ASP A 43 23.68 54.81 -56.30
CA ASP A 43 22.37 55.47 -56.26
C ASP A 43 21.77 55.58 -57.67
N ASN A 44 20.44 55.54 -57.77
CA ASN A 44 19.70 55.68 -59.01
C ASN A 44 20.06 54.65 -60.11
N ALA A 45 20.40 53.41 -59.72
CA ALA A 45 20.56 52.30 -60.66
C ALA A 45 19.82 51.04 -60.18
N PRO A 46 19.09 50.32 -61.07
CA PRO A 46 18.30 49.15 -60.69
C PRO A 46 19.23 48.02 -60.28
N PHE A 47 18.81 47.25 -59.28
CA PHE A 47 19.56 46.11 -58.82
C PHE A 47 18.66 44.90 -58.57
N ASP A 48 19.24 43.72 -58.64
CA ASP A 48 18.55 42.48 -58.38
C ASP A 48 19.38 41.57 -57.46
N LEU A 49 18.69 40.64 -56.81
CA LEU A 49 19.29 39.51 -56.12
C LEU A 49 18.99 38.25 -56.92
N PHE A 50 20.02 37.68 -57.54
CA PHE A 50 19.93 36.46 -58.33
C PHE A 50 20.50 35.27 -57.56
N TRP A 51 19.73 34.19 -57.42
CA TRP A 51 20.22 32.97 -56.77
C TRP A 51 21.06 32.14 -57.75
N SER A 52 22.37 32.40 -57.80
CA SER A 52 23.26 31.83 -58.81
C SER A 52 23.65 30.37 -58.59
N ILE A 53 23.76 29.90 -57.35
CA ILE A 53 24.06 28.48 -57.03
C ILE A 53 23.19 28.03 -55.85
N ALA A 54 22.46 26.93 -56.03
CA ALA A 54 21.55 26.39 -55.02
C ALA A 54 22.24 26.06 -53.68
N GLY A 55 23.44 25.47 -53.74
CA GLY A 55 24.07 24.82 -52.58
C GLY A 55 23.50 23.43 -52.32
N THR A 56 24.03 22.71 -51.34
CA THR A 56 23.58 21.34 -51.02
C THR A 56 22.36 21.28 -50.11
N LEU A 57 22.02 22.37 -49.42
CA LEU A 57 20.81 22.52 -48.59
C LEU A 57 20.10 23.85 -48.89
N PRO A 58 19.51 24.01 -50.09
CA PRO A 58 18.91 25.28 -50.53
C PRO A 58 17.70 25.70 -49.67
N SER A 59 16.95 24.74 -49.13
CA SER A 59 15.81 24.99 -48.23
C SER A 59 16.19 25.71 -46.95
N ASP A 60 17.45 25.65 -46.53
CA ASP A 60 17.86 26.23 -45.26
C ASP A 60 18.34 27.69 -45.42
N ILE A 61 18.45 28.21 -46.65
CA ILE A 61 19.06 29.51 -46.92
C ILE A 61 18.00 30.62 -46.81
N GLY A 62 18.15 31.54 -45.86
CA GLY A 62 17.36 32.77 -45.75
C GLY A 62 18.18 34.03 -46.01
N VAL A 63 17.56 35.04 -46.64
CA VAL A 63 18.17 36.35 -46.89
C VAL A 63 17.18 37.48 -46.62
N THR A 64 17.68 38.56 -46.02
CA THR A 64 16.95 39.81 -45.82
C THR A 64 17.81 40.91 -46.42
N ILE A 65 17.23 41.70 -47.33
CA ILE A 65 17.88 42.88 -47.89
C ILE A 65 17.38 44.08 -47.10
N VAL A 66 18.33 44.80 -46.50
CA VAL A 66 18.09 46.06 -45.81
C VAL A 66 18.79 47.15 -46.61
N ASP A 67 18.07 48.23 -46.93
CA ASP A 67 18.63 49.36 -47.66
C ASP A 67 19.47 50.28 -46.75
N ALA A 68 19.95 51.40 -47.30
CA ALA A 68 20.77 52.37 -46.57
C ALA A 68 20.01 53.12 -45.47
N ASN A 69 18.67 53.05 -45.47
CA ASN A 69 17.77 53.72 -44.52
C ASN A 69 17.25 52.75 -43.44
N ASN A 70 17.82 51.55 -43.34
CA ASN A 70 17.38 50.48 -42.46
C ASN A 70 15.95 49.99 -42.76
N ASP A 71 15.51 50.07 -44.00
CA ASP A 71 14.26 49.48 -44.48
C ASP A 71 14.48 48.11 -45.10
N VAL A 72 13.59 47.17 -44.77
CA VAL A 72 13.58 45.88 -45.44
C VAL A 72 12.89 46.03 -46.77
N VAL A 73 13.67 45.91 -47.83
CA VAL A 73 13.15 45.93 -49.20
C VAL A 73 12.85 44.52 -49.70
N TYR A 74 13.42 43.49 -49.07
CA TYR A 74 13.15 42.09 -49.42
C TYR A 74 13.43 41.12 -48.28
N VAL A 75 12.57 40.12 -48.12
CA VAL A 75 12.81 38.94 -47.27
C VAL A 75 12.55 37.69 -48.07
N LYS A 76 13.47 36.74 -47.99
CA LYS A 76 13.30 35.36 -48.40
C LYS A 76 13.53 34.48 -47.18
N LEU A 77 12.50 33.76 -46.74
CA LEU A 77 12.62 32.81 -45.64
C LEU A 77 13.31 31.51 -46.12
N PRO A 78 13.84 30.68 -45.20
CA PRO A 78 14.17 29.29 -45.51
C PRO A 78 12.95 28.59 -46.12
N GLY A 79 13.17 27.79 -47.17
CA GLY A 79 12.14 27.08 -47.93
C GLY A 79 11.58 27.85 -49.14
N ASP A 80 11.69 29.19 -49.15
CA ASP A 80 11.14 30.02 -50.22
C ASP A 80 12.09 30.20 -51.41
N GLY A 81 11.55 30.56 -52.57
CA GLY A 81 12.32 30.91 -53.77
C GLY A 81 12.95 29.70 -54.48
N THR A 82 13.36 29.91 -55.74
CA THR A 82 13.93 28.84 -56.57
C THR A 82 15.36 29.21 -56.99
N PRO A 83 16.35 28.31 -56.87
CA PRO A 83 17.68 28.56 -57.41
C PRO A 83 17.64 28.86 -58.92
N LEU A 84 18.65 29.58 -59.42
CA LEU A 84 18.76 30.05 -60.80
C LEU A 84 17.65 31.01 -61.24
N THR A 85 17.01 31.69 -60.28
CA THR A 85 16.02 32.74 -60.55
C THR A 85 16.42 34.06 -59.90
N VAL A 86 15.85 35.15 -60.41
CA VAL A 86 15.89 36.44 -59.73
C VAL A 86 14.88 36.39 -58.59
N LEU A 87 15.39 36.51 -57.37
CA LEU A 87 14.60 36.44 -56.14
C LEU A 87 13.98 37.79 -55.80
N PHE A 88 14.71 38.86 -56.09
CA PHE A 88 14.29 40.22 -55.87
C PHE A 88 14.83 41.09 -57.00
N GLU A 89 14.03 42.04 -57.45
CA GLU A 89 14.43 43.04 -58.42
C GLU A 89 13.85 44.40 -58.01
N ASP A 90 14.72 45.40 -57.87
CA ASP A 90 14.36 46.79 -57.72
C ASP A 90 14.54 47.49 -59.07
N ILE A 91 13.43 47.58 -59.80
CA ILE A 91 13.35 48.28 -61.09
C ILE A 91 13.16 49.80 -60.93
N THR A 92 12.95 50.28 -59.71
CA THR A 92 12.69 51.71 -59.39
C THR A 92 13.95 52.52 -59.11
N LEU A 93 15.12 51.92 -59.35
CA LEU A 93 16.46 52.44 -59.09
C LEU A 93 16.78 52.47 -57.59
N ALA A 94 17.92 51.89 -57.19
CA ALA A 94 18.37 51.88 -55.80
C ALA A 94 18.36 53.30 -55.22
N ASN A 95 17.52 53.55 -54.21
CA ASN A 95 17.40 54.86 -53.60
C ASN A 95 18.25 54.93 -52.33
N CYS A 96 19.39 55.62 -52.44
CA CYS A 96 20.30 55.86 -51.33
C CYS A 96 20.08 57.23 -50.66
N ALA A 97 19.07 57.99 -51.11
CA ALA A 97 18.68 59.23 -50.45
C ALA A 97 17.86 58.92 -49.19
N PRO A 98 17.99 59.74 -48.12
CA PRO A 98 17.11 59.64 -46.97
C PRO A 98 15.64 59.80 -47.41
N PRO A 99 14.70 59.01 -46.87
CA PRO A 99 13.29 59.16 -47.20
C PRO A 99 12.80 60.55 -46.82
N THR A 100 11.95 61.14 -47.67
CA THR A 100 11.30 62.43 -47.40
C THR A 100 10.37 62.35 -46.21
N CYS A 101 9.73 61.19 -46.01
CA CYS A 101 9.01 60.83 -44.81
C CYS A 101 9.72 59.70 -44.05
N PRO A 102 10.64 60.01 -43.12
CA PRO A 102 11.31 58.99 -42.33
C PRO A 102 10.33 58.33 -41.34
N LYS A 103 10.49 57.02 -41.11
CA LYS A 103 9.67 56.30 -40.16
C LYS A 103 9.99 56.68 -38.72
N PRO A 104 9.03 56.55 -37.80
CA PRO A 104 9.28 56.75 -36.38
C PRO A 104 10.35 55.81 -35.80
N ILE A 105 11.02 56.28 -34.76
CA ILE A 105 12.00 55.49 -33.98
C ILE A 105 11.62 55.48 -32.49
N ASN A 106 12.37 54.73 -31.68
CA ASN A 106 12.20 54.69 -30.21
C ASN A 106 10.75 54.46 -29.79
N LEU A 107 10.17 53.35 -30.24
CA LEU A 107 8.83 52.92 -29.86
C LEU A 107 8.82 52.56 -28.36
N LEU A 108 7.94 53.22 -27.61
CA LEU A 108 7.74 53.06 -26.17
C LEU A 108 6.31 52.60 -25.87
N VAL A 109 6.17 51.87 -24.77
CA VAL A 109 4.87 51.54 -24.17
C VAL A 109 4.93 52.05 -22.75
N ASP A 110 3.88 52.75 -22.35
CA ASP A 110 3.75 53.31 -21.02
C ASP A 110 2.67 52.54 -20.25
N THR A 111 1.54 53.17 -19.90
CA THR A 111 0.46 52.49 -19.18
C THR A 111 -0.19 51.40 -20.03
N VAL A 112 -0.28 50.18 -19.50
CA VAL A 112 -1.03 49.06 -20.09
C VAL A 112 -2.12 48.64 -19.12
N THR A 113 -3.34 48.50 -19.63
CA THR A 113 -4.50 47.98 -18.89
C THR A 113 -4.89 46.60 -19.44
N GLN A 114 -6.04 46.08 -19.02
CA GLN A 114 -6.59 44.83 -19.53
C GLN A 114 -6.98 44.92 -21.02
N THR A 115 -7.38 46.11 -21.50
CA THR A 115 -7.95 46.28 -22.85
C THR A 115 -7.38 47.47 -23.62
N THR A 116 -6.43 48.20 -23.02
CA THR A 116 -5.81 49.39 -23.63
C THR A 116 -4.30 49.44 -23.39
N ALA A 117 -3.60 50.20 -24.22
CA ALA A 117 -2.19 50.51 -24.03
C ALA A 117 -1.89 51.93 -24.51
N THR A 118 -1.06 52.66 -23.75
CA THR A 118 -0.55 53.98 -24.11
C THR A 118 0.80 53.83 -24.82
N LEU A 119 0.84 54.22 -26.08
CA LEU A 119 1.98 54.06 -26.99
C LEU A 119 2.60 55.43 -27.28
N SER A 120 3.92 55.46 -27.47
CA SER A 120 4.64 56.68 -27.88
C SER A 120 5.80 56.32 -28.81
N TRP A 121 6.18 57.25 -29.66
CA TRP A 121 7.32 57.12 -30.57
C TRP A 121 7.98 58.47 -30.83
N THR A 122 9.24 58.44 -31.26
CA THR A 122 9.96 59.64 -31.69
C THR A 122 9.72 59.86 -33.18
N GLU A 123 9.06 60.96 -33.52
CA GLU A 123 8.98 61.45 -34.89
C GLU A 123 10.34 62.01 -35.33
N THR A 124 10.78 61.64 -36.54
CA THR A 124 12.09 62.02 -37.07
C THR A 124 12.02 62.87 -38.34
N GLY A 125 10.80 63.13 -38.84
CA GLY A 125 10.53 63.93 -40.02
C GLY A 125 9.61 65.10 -39.73
N THR A 126 8.66 65.34 -40.63
CA THR A 126 7.69 66.45 -40.54
C THR A 126 6.25 65.98 -40.40
N ALA A 127 6.04 64.68 -40.13
CA ALA A 127 4.70 64.11 -40.05
C ALA A 127 3.91 64.71 -38.89
N GLN A 128 2.61 64.89 -39.12
CA GLN A 128 1.63 65.30 -38.11
C GLN A 128 0.55 64.25 -37.89
N ALA A 129 0.61 63.15 -38.66
CA ALA A 129 -0.27 62.00 -38.55
C ALA A 129 0.54 60.71 -38.71
N TRP A 130 0.04 59.64 -38.11
CA TRP A 130 0.65 58.32 -38.15
C TRP A 130 -0.42 57.24 -38.27
N GLU A 131 -0.02 56.08 -38.77
CA GLU A 131 -0.79 54.85 -38.58
C GLU A 131 -0.08 53.95 -37.58
N VAL A 132 -0.88 53.38 -36.68
CA VAL A 132 -0.45 52.40 -35.69
C VAL A 132 -1.13 51.08 -36.03
N TYR A 133 -0.34 50.02 -36.08
CA TYR A 133 -0.83 48.65 -36.26
C TYR A 133 -0.46 47.81 -35.05
N VAL A 134 -1.45 47.18 -34.43
CA VAL A 134 -1.27 46.34 -33.24
C VAL A 134 -1.76 44.93 -33.55
N VAL A 135 -0.91 43.94 -33.31
CA VAL A 135 -1.24 42.54 -33.59
C VAL A 135 -0.79 41.66 -32.43
N ALA A 136 -1.56 40.63 -32.11
CA ALA A 136 -1.15 39.63 -31.13
C ALA A 136 0.14 38.95 -31.60
N GLN A 137 0.98 38.53 -30.66
CA GLN A 137 2.24 37.86 -30.97
C GLN A 137 2.00 36.64 -31.87
N GLY A 138 2.82 36.48 -32.91
CA GLY A 138 2.66 35.43 -33.92
C GLY A 138 1.68 35.77 -35.04
N GLY A 139 0.94 36.88 -34.94
CA GLY A 139 0.14 37.40 -36.05
C GLY A 139 0.98 38.03 -37.16
N THR A 140 0.36 38.27 -38.31
CA THR A 140 1.04 38.80 -39.50
C THR A 140 1.44 40.27 -39.31
N PRO A 141 2.73 40.62 -39.47
CA PRO A 141 3.18 42.01 -39.48
C PRO A 141 2.55 42.82 -40.63
N PRO A 142 2.52 44.16 -40.54
CA PRO A 142 2.03 44.99 -41.64
C PRO A 142 3.02 44.97 -42.81
N VAL A 143 2.54 45.19 -44.03
CA VAL A 143 3.34 45.16 -45.26
C VAL A 143 3.61 46.58 -45.77
N ASN A 144 4.86 46.88 -46.12
CA ASN A 144 5.25 48.15 -46.76
C ASN A 144 4.59 48.28 -48.14
N GLY A 145 4.17 49.50 -48.51
CA GLY A 145 3.46 49.75 -49.78
C GLY A 145 1.96 49.44 -49.77
N SER A 146 1.40 48.98 -48.64
CA SER A 146 -0.05 48.93 -48.43
C SER A 146 -0.65 50.33 -48.37
N ALA A 147 -1.81 50.53 -49.01
CA ALA A 147 -2.55 51.79 -48.94
C ALA A 147 -2.89 52.16 -47.49
N TYR A 148 -3.09 53.46 -47.23
CA TYR A 148 -3.66 53.94 -45.97
C TYR A 148 -5.01 53.24 -45.75
N VAL A 149 -5.12 52.45 -44.67
CA VAL A 149 -6.34 51.67 -44.42
C VAL A 149 -7.37 52.54 -43.70
N GLY A 150 -6.90 53.49 -42.87
CA GLY A 150 -7.74 54.40 -42.10
C GLY A 150 -8.64 53.69 -41.07
N GLY A 151 -9.01 54.42 -40.02
CA GLY A 151 -9.86 53.90 -38.95
C GLY A 151 -9.25 54.07 -37.56
N ASN A 152 -10.04 53.84 -36.53
CA ASN A 152 -9.60 53.90 -35.13
C ASN A 152 -10.10 52.66 -34.38
N THR A 153 -9.82 51.47 -34.94
CA THR A 153 -10.33 50.19 -34.46
C THR A 153 -9.31 49.09 -34.68
N PHE A 154 -9.15 48.20 -33.70
CA PHE A 154 -8.25 47.06 -33.80
C PHE A 154 -8.38 46.31 -35.14
N PRO A 155 -7.29 46.02 -35.87
CA PRO A 155 -5.88 46.22 -35.49
C PRO A 155 -5.23 47.53 -35.98
N TYR A 156 -5.95 48.42 -36.69
CA TYR A 156 -5.42 49.65 -37.31
C TYR A 156 -5.96 50.93 -36.67
N TYR A 157 -5.07 51.87 -36.38
CA TYR A 157 -5.44 53.15 -35.77
C TYR A 157 -4.76 54.34 -36.46
N ALA A 158 -5.53 55.39 -36.70
CA ALA A 158 -5.02 56.70 -37.11
C ALA A 158 -4.68 57.52 -35.86
N ALA A 159 -3.43 57.97 -35.77
CA ALA A 159 -2.92 58.79 -34.67
C ALA A 159 -2.56 60.19 -35.15
N THR A 160 -2.94 61.21 -34.38
CA THR A 160 -2.57 62.63 -34.62
C THR A 160 -1.60 63.17 -33.55
N THR A 161 -1.07 62.28 -32.71
CA THR A 161 -0.04 62.56 -31.71
C THR A 161 0.95 61.40 -31.70
N ASN A 162 2.23 61.71 -31.51
CA ASN A 162 3.30 60.73 -31.36
C ASN A 162 3.64 60.41 -29.90
N ALA A 163 3.02 61.10 -28.94
CA ALA A 163 3.18 60.85 -27.51
C ALA A 163 1.80 60.61 -26.87
N GLY A 164 1.72 59.58 -26.03
CA GLY A 164 0.53 59.24 -25.25
C GLY A 164 -0.66 58.71 -26.07
N PHE A 165 -0.42 58.08 -27.22
CA PHE A 165 -1.49 57.55 -28.06
C PHE A 165 -2.14 56.31 -27.42
N ILE A 166 -3.46 56.33 -27.21
CA ILE A 166 -4.17 55.24 -26.55
C ILE A 166 -4.78 54.29 -27.58
N VAL A 167 -4.35 53.03 -27.52
CA VAL A 167 -4.96 51.91 -28.24
C VAL A 167 -6.04 51.29 -27.39
N THR A 168 -7.17 50.90 -28.00
CA THR A 168 -8.32 50.26 -27.34
C THR A 168 -8.75 48.98 -28.07
N GLY A 169 -9.59 48.15 -27.46
CA GLY A 169 -10.09 46.91 -28.09
C GLY A 169 -9.11 45.73 -28.02
N LEU A 170 -8.12 45.81 -27.12
CA LEU A 170 -7.21 44.70 -26.84
C LEU A 170 -7.86 43.64 -25.96
N GLN A 171 -7.38 42.41 -26.05
CA GLN A 171 -7.80 41.32 -25.18
C GLN A 171 -6.90 41.25 -23.94
N PRO A 172 -7.42 40.91 -22.75
CA PRO A 172 -6.62 40.69 -21.54
C PRO A 172 -5.62 39.54 -21.71
N THR A 173 -4.57 39.50 -20.87
CA THR A 173 -3.60 38.39 -20.80
C THR A 173 -3.01 38.03 -22.17
N THR A 174 -2.77 39.02 -23.03
CA THR A 174 -2.35 38.80 -24.41
C THR A 174 -1.09 39.57 -24.74
N GLN A 175 -0.09 38.88 -25.28
CA GLN A 175 1.13 39.51 -25.78
C GLN A 175 0.88 40.13 -27.16
N TYR A 176 1.22 41.41 -27.32
CA TYR A 176 1.07 42.18 -28.55
C TYR A 176 2.42 42.69 -29.05
N GLN A 177 2.47 42.97 -30.35
CA GLN A 177 3.48 43.78 -31.00
C GLN A 177 2.81 44.96 -31.68
N TYR A 178 3.41 46.16 -31.59
CA TYR A 178 2.95 47.30 -32.35
C TYR A 178 4.01 47.87 -33.29
N TYR A 179 3.49 48.42 -34.38
CA TYR A 179 4.21 49.00 -35.50
C TYR A 179 3.65 50.39 -35.76
N VAL A 180 4.50 51.32 -36.19
CA VAL A 180 4.08 52.67 -36.55
C VAL A 180 4.65 53.04 -37.90
N ARG A 181 3.90 53.79 -38.71
CA ARG A 181 4.42 54.53 -39.86
C ARG A 181 3.96 55.99 -39.82
N ALA A 182 4.79 56.89 -40.33
CA ALA A 182 4.54 58.32 -40.41
C ALA A 182 3.82 58.69 -41.71
N ILE A 183 2.95 59.71 -41.64
CA ILE A 183 2.21 60.27 -42.76
C ILE A 183 2.60 61.76 -42.87
N CYS A 184 3.50 62.08 -43.80
CA CYS A 184 3.96 63.44 -44.05
C CYS A 184 3.04 64.18 -45.03
N SER A 185 2.42 63.45 -45.96
CA SER A 185 1.31 63.90 -46.81
C SER A 185 0.54 62.70 -47.38
N ASP A 186 -0.56 62.95 -48.11
CA ASP A 186 -1.37 61.90 -48.76
C ASP A 186 -0.58 61.02 -49.75
N THR A 187 0.56 61.52 -50.25
CA THR A 187 1.43 60.81 -51.20
C THR A 187 2.83 60.53 -50.67
N ASP A 188 3.14 60.93 -49.43
CA ASP A 188 4.46 60.77 -48.80
C ASP A 188 4.27 60.14 -47.41
N ILE A 189 4.42 58.82 -47.37
CA ILE A 189 4.23 57.97 -46.19
C ILE A 189 5.48 57.13 -45.96
N SER A 190 5.85 56.93 -44.70
CA SER A 190 7.00 56.10 -44.37
C SER A 190 6.69 54.60 -44.51
N THR A 191 7.74 53.79 -44.54
CA THR A 191 7.67 52.36 -44.23
C THR A 191 7.24 52.14 -42.77
N TRP A 192 6.77 50.93 -42.47
CA TRP A 192 6.45 50.47 -41.12
C TRP A 192 7.72 50.11 -40.34
N THR A 193 7.67 50.22 -39.01
CA THR A 193 8.74 49.79 -38.09
C THR A 193 8.87 48.27 -37.93
N ILE A 194 8.78 47.52 -39.03
CA ILE A 194 8.72 46.03 -39.05
C ILE A 194 9.93 45.31 -38.46
N LEU A 195 11.11 45.94 -38.50
CA LEU A 195 12.34 45.37 -37.94
C LEU A 195 12.52 45.65 -36.45
N THR A 196 11.85 46.69 -35.95
CA THR A 196 11.97 47.14 -34.56
C THR A 196 10.58 47.39 -33.98
N PRO A 197 9.65 46.40 -34.04
CA PRO A 197 8.38 46.53 -33.36
C PRO A 197 8.62 46.55 -31.86
N LYS A 198 7.66 47.10 -31.13
CA LYS A 198 7.70 47.09 -29.67
C LYS A 198 6.62 46.17 -29.13
N SER A 199 7.03 45.25 -28.26
CA SER A 199 6.15 44.30 -27.60
C SER A 199 5.63 44.84 -26.27
N PHE A 200 4.43 44.43 -25.90
CA PHE A 200 3.84 44.61 -24.58
C PHE A 200 2.83 43.50 -24.30
N VAL A 201 2.39 43.39 -23.05
CA VAL A 201 1.43 42.37 -22.60
C VAL A 201 0.31 43.08 -21.85
N THR A 202 -0.94 42.82 -22.23
CA THR A 202 -2.10 43.33 -21.50
C THR A 202 -2.28 42.61 -20.16
N LYS A 203 -2.76 43.35 -19.16
CA LYS A 203 -2.99 42.82 -17.81
C LYS A 203 -4.11 41.76 -17.79
N PRO A 204 -4.07 40.78 -16.89
CA PRO A 204 -5.20 39.90 -16.59
C PRO A 204 -6.43 40.67 -16.08
N MET A 205 -7.62 40.10 -16.29
CA MET A 205 -8.86 40.67 -15.75
C MET A 205 -8.86 40.69 -14.21
N ASN A 206 -8.19 39.72 -13.61
CA ASN A 206 -8.06 39.54 -12.17
C ASN A 206 -6.68 39.92 -11.64
N ASP A 207 -6.04 40.90 -12.28
CA ASP A 207 -4.75 41.44 -11.86
C ASP A 207 -4.79 42.01 -10.44
N GLU A 208 -5.90 42.68 -10.09
CA GLU A 208 -6.09 43.35 -8.80
C GLU A 208 -7.10 42.61 -7.91
N CYS A 209 -6.93 42.76 -6.59
CA CYS A 209 -7.77 42.13 -5.58
C CYS A 209 -9.29 42.37 -5.76
N ASP A 210 -9.70 43.56 -6.21
CA ASP A 210 -11.12 43.91 -6.42
C ASP A 210 -11.75 43.13 -7.58
N ALA A 211 -10.93 42.59 -8.49
CA ALA A 211 -11.37 41.85 -9.66
C ALA A 211 -11.18 40.33 -9.51
N ALA A 212 -11.06 39.83 -8.28
CA ALA A 212 -10.88 38.42 -7.98
C ALA A 212 -11.97 37.54 -8.64
N ILE A 213 -11.55 36.54 -9.43
CA ILE A 213 -12.48 35.63 -10.11
C ILE A 213 -13.04 34.60 -9.12
N PRO A 214 -14.37 34.42 -9.02
CA PRO A 214 -14.96 33.38 -8.19
C PRO A 214 -14.59 31.97 -8.68
N VAL A 215 -14.15 31.11 -7.77
CA VAL A 215 -13.84 29.70 -8.01
C VAL A 215 -14.94 28.85 -7.39
N PRO A 216 -15.56 27.93 -8.16
CA PRO A 216 -16.56 27.00 -7.62
C PRO A 216 -15.96 26.11 -6.53
N VAL A 217 -16.72 25.91 -5.45
CA VAL A 217 -16.38 24.93 -4.41
C VAL A 217 -17.05 23.61 -4.73
N ASN A 218 -16.25 22.58 -4.99
CA ASN A 218 -16.75 21.23 -5.22
C ASN A 218 -17.15 20.61 -3.87
N PRO A 219 -18.35 20.01 -3.75
CA PRO A 219 -18.86 19.47 -2.49
C PRO A 219 -18.18 18.17 -2.05
N THR A 220 -17.40 17.55 -2.94
CA THR A 220 -16.59 16.36 -2.66
C THR A 220 -15.15 16.64 -3.04
N ARG A 221 -14.27 15.67 -2.76
CA ARG A 221 -12.83 15.72 -3.09
C ARG A 221 -12.54 15.64 -4.57
N THR A 222 -13.54 15.34 -5.40
CA THR A 222 -13.39 15.29 -6.84
C THR A 222 -13.41 16.70 -7.40
N CYS A 223 -12.34 17.07 -8.08
CA CYS A 223 -12.30 18.31 -8.84
C CYS A 223 -13.10 18.14 -10.14
N VAL A 224 -14.37 18.56 -10.13
CA VAL A 224 -15.25 18.55 -11.31
C VAL A 224 -15.21 19.92 -11.98
N ASP A 225 -15.35 20.98 -11.19
CA ASP A 225 -15.28 22.37 -11.62
C ASP A 225 -13.97 23.02 -11.15
N PHE A 226 -13.30 23.72 -12.07
CA PHE A 226 -12.07 24.46 -11.81
C PHE A 226 -12.01 25.74 -12.64
N VAL A 227 -11.13 26.66 -12.27
CA VAL A 227 -10.84 27.88 -13.04
C VAL A 227 -9.43 27.81 -13.60
N SER A 228 -9.29 27.98 -14.91
CA SER A 228 -7.97 28.14 -15.55
C SER A 228 -7.44 29.56 -15.35
N GLY A 229 -6.17 29.67 -15.02
CA GLY A 229 -5.50 30.93 -14.70
C GLY A 229 -4.16 31.10 -15.40
N SER A 230 -3.71 32.36 -15.48
CA SER A 230 -2.39 32.73 -16.02
C SER A 230 -1.89 33.99 -15.31
N THR A 231 -0.60 34.02 -14.95
CA THR A 231 0.07 35.23 -14.43
C THR A 231 0.64 36.13 -15.53
N LEU A 232 0.46 35.77 -16.81
CA LEU A 232 1.02 36.53 -17.93
C LEU A 232 0.48 37.97 -17.96
N GLY A 233 1.38 38.95 -17.85
CA GLY A 233 1.05 40.37 -17.82
C GLY A 233 0.53 40.86 -16.47
N GLY A 234 0.51 39.99 -15.46
CA GLY A 234 0.18 40.37 -14.09
C GLY A 234 1.16 41.39 -13.52
N THR A 235 0.71 42.17 -12.56
CA THR A 235 1.53 43.15 -11.84
C THR A 235 1.30 43.06 -10.34
N ALA A 236 2.24 43.60 -9.57
CA ALA A 236 2.16 43.61 -8.11
C ALA A 236 0.90 44.35 -7.61
N SER A 237 -0.03 43.61 -6.99
CA SER A 237 -1.14 44.19 -6.22
C SER A 237 -0.67 44.81 -4.90
N ALA A 238 -1.45 45.76 -4.37
CA ALA A 238 -1.12 46.55 -3.19
C ALA A 238 -1.20 45.77 -1.86
N GLU A 239 -1.92 44.65 -1.82
CA GLU A 239 -2.07 43.84 -0.62
C GLU A 239 -0.71 43.33 -0.13
N ALA A 240 -0.47 43.46 1.17
CA ALA A 240 0.72 42.90 1.78
C ALA A 240 0.61 41.37 1.85
N SER A 241 1.75 40.70 1.66
CA SER A 241 1.89 39.26 1.85
C SER A 241 3.16 38.99 2.67
N ASN A 242 3.06 38.05 3.62
CA ASN A 242 4.19 37.53 4.37
C ASN A 242 4.73 36.20 3.81
N CYS A 243 4.18 35.72 2.69
CA CYS A 243 4.59 34.47 2.09
C CYS A 243 5.96 34.58 1.43
N ALA A 244 6.60 33.42 1.22
CA ALA A 244 7.81 33.35 0.42
C ALA A 244 7.51 33.66 -1.07
N GLY A 245 8.51 34.18 -1.77
CA GLY A 245 8.43 34.54 -3.19
C GLY A 245 8.47 36.06 -3.41
N THR A 246 8.08 36.50 -4.60
CA THR A 246 7.92 37.93 -4.92
C THR A 246 6.63 38.08 -5.69
N GLU A 247 5.63 38.75 -5.10
CA GLU A 247 4.33 38.94 -5.75
C GLU A 247 4.40 40.09 -6.77
N ASN A 248 5.20 39.92 -7.83
CA ASN A 248 5.37 40.93 -8.87
C ASN A 248 4.48 40.73 -10.10
N ASP A 249 3.77 39.61 -10.18
CA ASP A 249 2.97 39.15 -11.32
C ASP A 249 1.64 38.49 -10.89
N ASP A 250 1.07 38.94 -9.77
CA ASP A 250 -0.01 38.22 -9.12
C ASP A 250 -1.38 38.34 -9.80
N VAL A 251 -2.24 37.36 -9.52
CA VAL A 251 -3.63 37.31 -9.96
C VAL A 251 -4.54 36.78 -8.85
N TRP A 252 -5.79 37.24 -8.83
CA TRP A 252 -6.71 37.04 -7.71
C TRP A 252 -7.91 36.15 -8.03
N TYR A 253 -8.29 35.35 -7.05
CA TYR A 253 -9.47 34.50 -7.06
C TYR A 253 -10.22 34.61 -5.74
N SER A 254 -11.47 34.16 -5.69
CA SER A 254 -12.27 34.14 -4.47
C SER A 254 -13.14 32.90 -4.36
N PHE A 255 -13.53 32.53 -3.13
CA PHE A 255 -14.53 31.50 -2.89
C PHE A 255 -15.27 31.76 -1.58
N VAL A 256 -16.46 31.17 -1.46
CA VAL A 256 -17.23 31.16 -0.21
C VAL A 256 -17.05 29.80 0.44
N ALA A 257 -16.59 29.75 1.69
CA ALA A 257 -16.41 28.48 2.36
C ALA A 257 -17.77 27.79 2.59
N THR A 258 -17.88 26.53 2.18
CA THR A 258 -19.05 25.67 2.44
C THR A 258 -18.79 24.66 3.55
N ASN A 259 -17.54 24.56 4.01
CA ASN A 259 -17.09 23.75 5.13
C ASN A 259 -15.98 24.50 5.89
N ASN A 260 -15.72 24.11 7.14
CA ASN A 260 -14.61 24.65 7.92
C ASN A 260 -13.24 24.23 7.36
N THR A 261 -13.22 23.20 6.51
CA THR A 261 -12.01 22.71 5.83
C THR A 261 -12.24 22.55 4.34
N HIS A 262 -11.31 23.05 3.52
CA HIS A 262 -11.29 22.88 2.08
C HIS A 262 -9.91 22.45 1.60
N LEU A 263 -9.83 21.78 0.45
CA LEU A 263 -8.56 21.51 -0.22
C LEU A 263 -8.40 22.45 -1.41
N ILE A 264 -7.25 23.10 -1.48
CA ILE A 264 -6.86 23.95 -2.62
C ILE A 264 -5.84 23.17 -3.45
N THR A 265 -6.22 22.90 -4.70
CA THR A 265 -5.41 22.12 -5.65
C THR A 265 -5.01 23.00 -6.83
N MET A 266 -3.70 23.09 -7.05
CA MET A 266 -3.11 23.69 -8.26
C MET A 266 -2.65 22.57 -9.18
N SER A 267 -3.31 22.42 -10.33
CA SER A 267 -3.00 21.39 -11.33
C SER A 267 -2.65 22.01 -12.69
N SER A 268 -2.15 21.19 -13.61
CA SER A 268 -1.78 21.63 -14.98
C SER A 268 -0.84 22.84 -15.01
N VAL A 269 0.07 22.94 -14.03
CA VAL A 269 1.01 24.05 -13.91
C VAL A 269 2.05 23.97 -15.03
N VAL A 270 2.08 24.96 -15.91
CA VAL A 270 3.04 25.07 -17.02
C VAL A 270 3.73 26.43 -16.97
N GLY A 271 5.07 26.41 -16.95
CA GLY A 271 5.90 27.61 -16.83
C GLY A 271 6.63 27.67 -15.50
N THR A 272 6.68 28.84 -14.88
CA THR A 272 7.33 29.03 -13.58
C THR A 272 6.48 28.41 -12.47
N ALA A 273 7.14 27.80 -11.48
CA ALA A 273 6.45 27.26 -10.31
C ALA A 273 5.67 28.35 -9.57
N VAL A 274 4.49 27.98 -9.08
CA VAL A 274 3.53 28.90 -8.47
C VAL A 274 3.51 28.81 -6.96
N ARG A 275 3.13 29.93 -6.34
CA ARG A 275 2.72 30.02 -4.95
C ARG A 275 1.38 30.73 -4.87
N TYR A 276 0.71 30.55 -3.74
CA TYR A 276 -0.45 31.35 -3.43
C TYR A 276 -0.54 31.67 -1.94
N ALA A 277 -1.22 32.78 -1.66
CA ALA A 277 -1.63 33.19 -0.33
C ALA A 277 -3.16 33.17 -0.24
N VAL A 278 -3.71 32.81 0.92
CA VAL A 278 -5.15 32.90 1.18
C VAL A 278 -5.42 33.95 2.24
N TYR A 279 -6.45 34.74 2.01
CA TYR A 279 -6.89 35.83 2.86
C TYR A 279 -8.34 35.66 3.26
N ASN A 280 -8.67 36.01 4.50
CA ASN A 280 -10.02 36.19 4.99
C ASN A 280 -10.48 37.64 4.76
N GLY A 281 -11.68 37.81 4.18
CA GLY A 281 -12.32 39.10 3.96
C GLY A 281 -12.71 39.37 2.50
N ILE A 282 -13.52 40.41 2.29
CA ILE A 282 -14.04 40.80 0.96
C ILE A 282 -13.37 42.09 0.46
N GLU A 283 -13.17 43.06 1.36
CA GLU A 283 -12.70 44.40 1.03
C GLU A 283 -11.17 44.45 0.97
N CYS A 284 -10.66 44.79 -0.22
CA CYS A 284 -9.22 44.96 -0.47
C CYS A 284 -8.63 46.04 0.45
N GLY A 285 -7.35 45.89 0.81
CA GLY A 285 -6.70 46.71 1.83
C GLY A 285 -7.08 46.42 3.30
N THR A 286 -8.12 45.62 3.59
CA THR A 286 -8.47 45.18 4.97
C THR A 286 -8.35 43.67 5.19
N LEU A 287 -7.92 42.94 4.16
CA LEU A 287 -7.77 41.49 4.15
C LEU A 287 -6.80 41.00 5.23
N THR A 288 -7.15 39.89 5.88
CA THR A 288 -6.27 39.20 6.83
C THR A 288 -5.70 37.94 6.18
N GLN A 289 -4.39 37.88 5.98
CA GLN A 289 -3.72 36.68 5.45
C GLN A 289 -3.79 35.54 6.48
N ILE A 290 -4.23 34.35 6.04
CA ILE A 290 -4.39 33.17 6.90
C ILE A 290 -3.55 31.98 6.46
N TYR A 291 -3.03 31.98 5.23
CA TYR A 291 -2.29 30.84 4.70
C TYR A 291 -1.25 31.23 3.65
N CYS A 292 -0.16 30.48 3.59
CA CYS A 292 0.89 30.54 2.59
C CYS A 292 1.16 29.16 2.01
N SER A 293 1.07 29.02 0.69
CA SER A 293 1.34 27.73 0.05
C SER A 293 2.84 27.40 -0.02
N PRO A 294 3.19 26.11 0.02
CA PRO A 294 4.47 25.63 -0.50
C PRO A 294 4.56 25.80 -2.03
N LEU A 295 5.68 25.40 -2.64
CA LEU A 295 5.94 25.50 -4.08
C LEU A 295 5.25 24.33 -4.85
N SER A 296 4.62 24.62 -6.00
CA SER A 296 3.77 23.71 -6.80
C SER A 296 4.39 22.43 -7.40
N PRO A 297 3.57 21.41 -7.81
CA PRO A 297 2.11 21.30 -7.61
C PRO A 297 1.76 20.54 -6.33
N THR A 298 0.92 21.15 -5.49
CA THR A 298 0.48 20.63 -4.19
C THR A 298 -1.04 20.68 -4.06
N VAL A 299 -1.59 19.64 -3.45
CA VAL A 299 -2.89 19.68 -2.74
C VAL A 299 -2.57 20.21 -1.35
N ASN A 300 -3.30 21.21 -0.87
CA ASN A 300 -3.10 21.73 0.48
C ASN A 300 -4.44 21.79 1.21
N VAL A 301 -4.42 21.41 2.48
CA VAL A 301 -5.61 21.45 3.34
C VAL A 301 -5.64 22.80 4.04
N LEU A 302 -6.76 23.50 3.87
CA LEU A 302 -7.04 24.78 4.50
C LEU A 302 -8.17 24.58 5.52
N GLY A 303 -7.80 24.45 6.79
CA GLY A 303 -8.72 24.32 7.93
C GLY A 303 -9.00 25.65 8.64
N GLY A 304 -9.90 25.62 9.62
CA GLY A 304 -10.24 26.78 10.45
C GLY A 304 -11.06 27.86 9.75
N LEU A 305 -11.74 27.51 8.65
CA LEU A 305 -12.60 28.41 7.90
C LEU A 305 -13.97 28.57 8.58
N THR A 306 -14.63 29.69 8.32
CA THR A 306 -16.00 29.96 8.76
C THR A 306 -16.95 29.79 7.59
N VAL A 307 -17.90 28.86 7.70
CA VAL A 307 -18.88 28.61 6.64
C VAL A 307 -19.69 29.87 6.32
N GLY A 308 -19.81 30.19 5.04
CA GLY A 308 -20.49 31.37 4.53
C GLY A 308 -19.60 32.62 4.39
N GLU A 309 -18.39 32.61 4.96
CA GLU A 309 -17.42 33.69 4.78
C GLU A 309 -16.71 33.61 3.42
N ASN A 310 -16.26 34.79 2.95
CA ASN A 310 -15.53 34.92 1.70
C ASN A 310 -14.02 34.94 1.93
N TYR A 311 -13.32 34.20 1.09
CA TYR A 311 -11.88 34.10 1.09
C TYR A 311 -11.33 34.47 -0.29
N LYS A 312 -10.16 35.12 -0.29
CA LYS A 312 -9.45 35.46 -1.52
C LYS A 312 -8.14 34.69 -1.64
N ILE A 313 -7.82 34.26 -2.85
CA ILE A 313 -6.60 33.52 -3.18
C ILE A 313 -5.77 34.40 -4.12
N ARG A 314 -4.58 34.79 -3.69
CA ARG A 314 -3.59 35.52 -4.50
C ARG A 314 -2.59 34.53 -5.03
N VAL A 315 -2.52 34.34 -6.34
CA VAL A 315 -1.59 33.40 -7.00
C VAL A 315 -0.52 34.19 -7.75
N TYR A 316 0.74 33.78 -7.62
CA TYR A 316 1.89 34.46 -8.21
C TYR A 316 3.03 33.48 -8.52
N THR A 317 3.98 33.87 -9.37
CA THR A 317 5.15 33.02 -9.62
C THR A 317 6.17 33.12 -8.50
N ASN A 318 6.92 32.05 -8.24
CA ASN A 318 8.00 32.07 -7.24
C ASN A 318 9.27 32.82 -7.72
N GLY A 319 9.20 33.52 -8.84
CA GLY A 319 10.34 34.21 -9.45
C GLY A 319 10.48 35.66 -9.03
N THR A 320 11.68 36.22 -9.14
CA THR A 320 11.93 37.65 -8.86
C THR A 320 11.85 38.53 -10.13
N SER A 321 11.78 37.91 -11.31
CA SER A 321 11.73 38.58 -12.60
C SER A 321 10.29 38.75 -13.07
N THR A 322 9.92 39.96 -13.48
CA THR A 322 8.60 40.30 -14.05
C THR A 322 8.37 39.74 -15.45
N ALA A 323 9.38 39.07 -16.04
CA ALA A 323 9.26 38.40 -17.34
C ALA A 323 8.80 36.93 -17.21
N LEU A 324 8.75 36.41 -15.99
CA LEU A 324 8.28 35.05 -15.73
C LEU A 324 6.76 35.02 -15.75
N PHE A 325 6.20 33.87 -16.13
CA PHE A 325 4.77 33.63 -16.06
C PHE A 325 4.51 32.14 -15.90
N THR A 326 3.25 31.83 -15.63
CA THR A 326 2.74 30.47 -15.47
C THR A 326 1.29 30.39 -15.92
N THR A 327 0.85 29.18 -16.27
CA THR A 327 -0.56 28.83 -16.47
C THR A 327 -0.91 27.65 -15.57
N PHE A 328 -2.15 27.59 -15.07
CA PHE A 328 -2.58 26.60 -14.09
C PHE A 328 -4.10 26.40 -14.11
N ASN A 329 -4.55 25.33 -13.46
CA ASN A 329 -5.95 25.15 -13.04
C ASN A 329 -6.03 25.21 -11.52
N LEU A 330 -6.92 26.06 -11.00
CA LEU A 330 -7.21 26.21 -9.58
C LEU A 330 -8.54 25.53 -9.26
N CYS A 331 -8.51 24.62 -8.29
CA CYS A 331 -9.67 23.86 -7.86
C CYS A 331 -9.80 23.86 -6.35
N ILE A 332 -11.04 24.02 -5.88
CA ILE A 332 -11.38 24.00 -4.45
C ILE A 332 -12.36 22.85 -4.22
N THR A 333 -12.00 21.94 -3.33
CA THR A 333 -12.80 20.75 -2.99
C THR A 333 -13.07 20.68 -1.49
N THR A 334 -14.06 19.88 -1.12
CA THR A 334 -14.47 19.69 0.28
C THR A 334 -14.16 18.24 0.69
N PRO A 335 -13.48 17.99 1.81
CA PRO A 335 -13.27 16.63 2.31
C PRO A 335 -14.59 16.00 2.75
N GLU A 336 -14.63 14.66 2.83
CA GLU A 336 -15.76 13.97 3.43
C GLU A 336 -15.92 14.36 4.91
N PRO A 337 -17.15 14.38 5.47
CA PRO A 337 -17.34 14.62 6.90
C PRO A 337 -16.65 13.56 7.75
N ILE A 338 -15.90 13.99 8.78
CA ILE A 338 -15.30 13.10 9.77
C ILE A 338 -16.35 12.76 10.83
N LEU A 339 -16.68 11.47 10.94
CA LEU A 339 -17.70 10.99 11.89
C LEU A 339 -17.10 10.57 13.24
N ASN A 340 -15.83 10.19 13.24
CA ASN A 340 -15.09 9.70 14.41
C ASN A 340 -14.05 10.72 14.91
N ASP A 341 -14.38 12.00 14.76
CA ASP A 341 -13.51 13.11 15.17
C ASP A 341 -13.29 13.11 16.68
N GLU A 342 -14.33 12.73 17.44
CA GLU A 342 -14.33 12.73 18.90
C GLU A 342 -14.36 11.30 19.46
N CYS A 343 -13.76 11.12 20.64
CA CYS A 343 -13.73 9.83 21.32
C CYS A 343 -15.13 9.17 21.49
N ALA A 344 -16.18 9.98 21.65
CA ALA A 344 -17.55 9.49 21.87
C ALA A 344 -18.12 8.81 20.62
N THR A 345 -17.58 9.13 19.44
CA THR A 345 -17.98 8.58 18.15
C THR A 345 -16.88 7.71 17.53
N ALA A 346 -15.95 7.22 18.36
CA ALA A 346 -14.88 6.33 17.94
C ALA A 346 -15.40 5.16 17.08
N THR A 347 -14.79 4.97 15.91
CA THR A 347 -15.20 3.90 14.97
C THR A 347 -14.77 2.53 15.52
N PRO A 348 -15.68 1.55 15.65
CA PRO A 348 -15.31 0.20 16.03
C PRO A 348 -14.43 -0.47 14.97
N VAL A 349 -13.35 -1.11 15.42
CA VAL A 349 -12.40 -1.88 14.59
C VAL A 349 -12.50 -3.34 15.00
N VAL A 350 -12.63 -4.23 14.02
CA VAL A 350 -12.62 -5.67 14.27
C VAL A 350 -11.18 -6.14 14.48
N VAL A 351 -11.02 -7.03 15.46
CA VAL A 351 -9.72 -7.63 15.78
C VAL A 351 -9.56 -8.93 14.97
N ASN A 352 -8.47 -9.01 14.22
CA ASN A 352 -8.09 -10.23 13.51
C ASN A 352 -7.53 -11.27 14.52
N PRO A 353 -7.91 -12.56 14.43
CA PRO A 353 -7.43 -13.61 15.33
C PRO A 353 -5.90 -13.82 15.30
N GLY A 354 -5.26 -13.48 14.18
CA GLY A 354 -3.81 -13.49 14.03
C GLY A 354 -3.27 -12.13 13.54
N LEU A 355 -2.08 -12.17 12.95
CA LEU A 355 -1.40 -10.98 12.44
C LEU A 355 -1.76 -10.62 11.00
N ASP A 356 -2.41 -11.54 10.28
CA ASP A 356 -2.89 -11.29 8.93
C ASP A 356 -4.00 -10.25 8.96
N CYS A 357 -3.79 -9.14 8.26
CA CYS A 357 -4.76 -8.06 8.14
C CYS A 357 -5.86 -8.37 7.12
N VAL A 358 -6.59 -9.47 7.35
CA VAL A 358 -7.74 -9.88 6.53
C VAL A 358 -8.87 -8.87 6.61
N GLN A 359 -9.09 -8.29 7.81
CA GLN A 359 -10.01 -7.19 8.03
C GLN A 359 -9.26 -5.92 8.38
N VAL A 360 -9.63 -4.83 7.70
CA VAL A 360 -9.08 -3.49 7.90
C VAL A 360 -10.22 -2.48 8.02
N THR A 361 -9.98 -1.41 8.78
CA THR A 361 -10.90 -0.27 8.89
C THR A 361 -10.28 0.93 8.20
N PRO A 362 -10.93 1.51 7.17
CA PRO A 362 -10.40 2.68 6.49
C PRO A 362 -10.40 3.89 7.42
N GLY A 363 -9.36 4.69 7.33
CA GLY A 363 -9.15 5.91 8.10
C GLY A 363 -8.92 7.13 7.24
N LEU A 364 -9.40 8.26 7.74
CA LEU A 364 -9.32 9.57 7.13
C LEU A 364 -9.15 10.62 8.24
N ILE A 365 -8.16 11.50 8.11
CA ILE A 365 -7.97 12.64 9.04
C ILE A 365 -8.22 14.00 8.38
N THR A 366 -8.43 14.06 7.06
CA THR A 366 -8.59 15.34 6.37
C THR A 366 -9.82 16.07 6.86
N GLY A 367 -9.62 17.21 7.54
CA GLY A 367 -10.71 18.00 8.10
C GLY A 367 -11.18 17.55 9.47
N ALA A 368 -10.47 16.61 10.10
CA ALA A 368 -10.59 16.34 11.53
C ALA A 368 -10.14 17.56 12.35
N THR A 369 -10.59 17.64 13.60
CA THR A 369 -10.27 18.72 14.52
C THR A 369 -9.66 18.20 15.82
N ALA A 370 -9.08 19.09 16.61
CA ALA A 370 -8.47 18.72 17.87
C ALA A 370 -9.52 18.24 18.89
N SER A 371 -9.53 16.94 19.20
CA SER A 371 -10.31 16.40 20.31
C SER A 371 -9.84 16.92 21.66
N GLN A 372 -10.78 16.99 22.61
CA GLN A 372 -10.50 17.36 23.99
C GLN A 372 -9.63 16.31 24.72
N GLY A 373 -8.75 16.78 25.61
CA GLY A 373 -7.90 15.94 26.45
C GLY A 373 -6.41 16.10 26.16
N VAL A 374 -5.62 16.35 27.21
CA VAL A 374 -4.17 16.55 27.13
C VAL A 374 -3.46 15.20 27.08
N ILE A 375 -2.59 15.02 26.09
CA ILE A 375 -1.73 13.85 25.97
C ILE A 375 -0.31 14.27 25.58
N THR A 376 0.68 13.59 26.18
CA THR A 376 2.11 13.91 26.05
C THR A 376 2.79 13.25 24.84
N CYS A 377 2.06 12.49 24.02
CA CYS A 377 2.62 11.87 22.82
C CYS A 377 3.09 12.94 21.81
N ALA A 378 4.08 12.60 20.99
CA ALA A 378 4.67 13.51 20.01
C ALA A 378 3.67 13.97 18.92
N GLY A 379 4.06 14.98 18.14
CA GLY A 379 3.26 15.55 17.05
C GLY A 379 2.13 16.48 17.52
N SER A 380 1.50 17.13 16.55
CA SER A 380 0.35 18.02 16.75
C SER A 380 -0.94 17.21 16.64
N LYS A 381 -1.93 17.47 17.49
CA LYS A 381 -3.18 16.69 17.56
C LYS A 381 -4.34 17.55 17.11
N ASP A 382 -4.11 18.33 16.07
CA ASP A 382 -5.06 19.28 15.50
C ASP A 382 -6.01 18.64 14.50
N ASP A 383 -5.74 17.40 14.08
CA ASP A 383 -6.47 16.63 13.08
C ASP A 383 -6.71 15.17 13.53
N ASP A 384 -7.05 14.96 14.80
CA ASP A 384 -7.13 13.62 15.36
C ASP A 384 -8.48 12.92 15.17
N VAL A 385 -8.45 11.60 15.02
CA VAL A 385 -9.63 10.75 14.90
C VAL A 385 -9.54 9.54 15.82
N TRP A 386 -10.69 8.95 16.15
CA TRP A 386 -10.81 7.91 17.15
C TRP A 386 -11.33 6.58 16.61
N TYR A 387 -10.77 5.50 17.16
CA TYR A 387 -11.20 4.13 16.93
C TYR A 387 -11.33 3.38 18.25
N SER A 388 -12.07 2.28 18.27
CA SER A 388 -12.18 1.40 19.44
C SER A 388 -12.15 -0.06 19.07
N PHE A 389 -11.62 -0.91 19.94
CA PHE A 389 -11.67 -2.36 19.77
C PHE A 389 -11.83 -3.06 21.13
N VAL A 390 -12.37 -4.27 21.13
CA VAL A 390 -12.41 -5.14 22.31
C VAL A 390 -11.23 -6.09 22.21
N ALA A 391 -10.34 -6.09 23.20
CA ALA A 391 -9.20 -6.99 23.20
C ALA A 391 -9.67 -8.45 23.24
N THR A 392 -9.09 -9.30 22.41
CA THR A 392 -9.34 -10.75 22.39
C THR A 392 -8.14 -11.54 22.92
N SER A 393 -6.97 -10.89 23.04
CA SER A 393 -5.74 -11.42 23.62
C SER A 393 -5.10 -10.39 24.56
N PRO A 394 -4.27 -10.82 25.53
CA PRO A 394 -3.44 -9.89 26.30
C PRO A 394 -2.43 -9.09 25.47
N THR A 395 -2.14 -9.53 24.24
CA THR A 395 -1.21 -8.87 23.34
C THR A 395 -1.84 -8.69 21.96
N HIS A 396 -1.72 -7.48 21.44
CA HIS A 396 -2.23 -7.08 20.12
C HIS A 396 -1.19 -6.33 19.31
N VAL A 397 -1.37 -6.30 18.00
CA VAL A 397 -0.58 -5.47 17.08
C VAL A 397 -1.50 -4.47 16.41
N ILE A 398 -1.17 -3.19 16.52
CA ILE A 398 -1.86 -2.09 15.82
C ILE A 398 -1.00 -1.74 14.61
N THR A 399 -1.57 -1.85 13.42
CA THR A 399 -0.88 -1.58 12.15
C THR A 399 -1.66 -0.56 11.32
N PHE A 400 -0.98 0.50 10.90
CA PHE A 400 -1.40 1.45 9.88
C PHE A 400 -0.74 1.05 8.55
N GLN A 401 -1.55 0.90 7.51
CA GLN A 401 -1.10 0.45 6.20
C GLN A 401 -1.77 1.27 5.11
N ASN A 402 -1.26 1.16 3.87
CA ASN A 402 -1.80 1.90 2.71
C ASN A 402 -1.93 3.41 2.96
N ILE A 403 -0.99 4.01 3.68
CA ILE A 403 -1.01 5.43 4.03
C ILE A 403 -0.74 6.25 2.76
N VAL A 404 -1.68 7.11 2.38
CA VAL A 404 -1.60 7.94 1.17
C VAL A 404 -2.06 9.37 1.44
N GLY A 405 -1.45 10.33 0.74
CA GLY A 405 -1.84 11.73 0.80
C GLY A 405 -0.66 12.70 0.79
N THR A 406 -0.75 13.82 1.51
CA THR A 406 0.30 14.85 1.60
C THR A 406 1.43 14.46 2.57
N ALA A 407 1.18 13.53 3.48
CA ALA A 407 2.16 12.94 4.38
C ALA A 407 1.89 11.43 4.59
N THR A 408 2.89 10.72 5.11
CA THR A 408 2.81 9.27 5.40
C THR A 408 2.91 8.93 6.87
N ASP A 409 3.33 9.87 7.72
CA ASP A 409 3.63 9.59 9.12
C ASP A 409 2.39 9.87 9.98
N LEU A 410 1.95 8.86 10.72
CA LEU A 410 0.87 8.94 11.70
C LEU A 410 1.42 8.68 13.09
N ASN A 411 0.89 9.42 14.07
CA ASN A 411 1.04 9.10 15.47
C ASN A 411 -0.28 8.57 16.01
N SER A 412 -0.21 7.72 17.03
CA SER A 412 -1.39 7.32 17.76
C SER A 412 -1.14 7.15 19.26
N ALA A 413 -2.22 7.06 20.01
CA ALA A 413 -2.21 6.70 21.41
C ALA A 413 -3.29 5.70 21.74
N LEU A 414 -2.92 4.75 22.59
CA LEU A 414 -3.81 3.73 23.12
C LEU A 414 -4.29 4.09 24.53
N TYR A 415 -5.57 3.86 24.78
CA TYR A 415 -6.22 4.07 26.06
C TYR A 415 -7.07 2.85 26.45
N SER A 416 -7.17 2.56 27.75
CA SER A 416 -8.22 1.70 28.30
C SER A 416 -9.41 2.51 28.80
N GLY A 417 -10.60 1.91 28.69
CA GLY A 417 -11.86 2.50 29.11
C GLY A 417 -12.73 2.89 27.92
N ASP A 418 -14.03 3.04 28.18
CA ASP A 418 -15.03 3.37 27.16
C ASP A 418 -15.57 4.81 27.29
N GLU A 419 -15.42 5.41 28.47
CA GLU A 419 -15.89 6.76 28.77
C GLU A 419 -14.81 7.82 28.49
N CYS A 420 -15.06 8.72 27.54
CA CYS A 420 -14.10 9.70 27.02
C CYS A 420 -13.55 10.72 28.03
N GLY A 421 -14.15 10.83 29.22
CA GLY A 421 -13.64 11.66 30.32
C GLY A 421 -12.85 10.88 31.38
N ASN A 422 -12.78 9.55 31.28
CA ASN A 422 -12.20 8.65 32.27
C ASN A 422 -11.30 7.58 31.63
N LEU A 423 -10.71 7.90 30.47
CA LEU A 423 -9.77 7.03 29.79
C LEU A 423 -8.44 6.98 30.55
N THR A 424 -7.86 5.78 30.64
CA THR A 424 -6.51 5.60 31.18
C THR A 424 -5.53 5.43 30.02
N PHE A 425 -4.54 6.33 29.94
CA PHE A 425 -3.48 6.26 28.93
C PHE A 425 -2.60 5.01 29.09
N ILE A 426 -2.27 4.36 27.98
CA ILE A 426 -1.44 3.16 27.95
C ILE A 426 -0.11 3.42 27.24
N ALA A 427 -0.16 3.85 25.98
CA ALA A 427 1.04 3.95 25.15
C ALA A 427 0.90 5.00 24.03
N CYS A 428 2.03 5.56 23.62
CA CYS A 428 2.19 6.32 22.38
C CYS A 428 2.76 5.39 21.31
N ASN A 429 2.31 5.55 20.08
CA ASN A 429 2.85 4.87 18.91
C ASN A 429 3.23 5.92 17.86
N ASN A 430 4.44 5.79 17.32
CA ASN A 430 4.99 6.66 16.28
C ASN A 430 5.56 5.87 15.11
N ASN A 431 5.16 4.61 14.99
CA ASN A 431 5.54 3.70 13.92
C ASN A 431 4.26 3.16 13.27
N ASP A 432 4.36 2.77 12.01
CA ASP A 432 3.27 2.15 11.26
C ASP A 432 2.78 0.85 11.91
N GLN A 433 3.61 0.16 12.69
CA GLN A 433 3.23 -1.03 13.43
C GLN A 433 3.73 -0.96 14.87
N THR A 434 2.86 -1.28 15.84
CA THR A 434 3.22 -1.35 17.26
C THR A 434 2.57 -2.52 17.97
N VAL A 435 3.37 -3.27 18.73
CA VAL A 435 2.89 -4.32 19.64
C VAL A 435 2.49 -3.71 20.98
N VAL A 436 1.28 -3.99 21.44
CA VAL A 436 0.74 -3.55 22.73
C VAL A 436 0.47 -4.77 23.60
N ASN A 437 0.94 -4.71 24.86
CA ASN A 437 0.94 -5.84 25.80
C ASN A 437 0.12 -5.52 27.04
N ASN A 438 -0.15 -6.54 27.85
CA ASN A 438 -0.86 -6.46 29.13
C ASN A 438 -2.29 -5.91 29.00
N LEU A 439 -2.94 -6.20 27.88
CA LEU A 439 -4.36 -5.92 27.69
C LEU A 439 -5.20 -6.99 28.39
N VAL A 440 -6.44 -6.68 28.71
CA VAL A 440 -7.38 -7.59 29.37
C VAL A 440 -8.40 -8.02 28.34
N PRO A 441 -8.42 -9.31 27.92
CA PRO A 441 -9.43 -9.82 27.01
C PRO A 441 -10.86 -9.49 27.47
N GLY A 442 -11.72 -9.08 26.54
CA GLY A 442 -13.08 -8.61 26.80
C GLY A 442 -13.18 -7.13 27.21
N THR A 443 -12.06 -6.42 27.41
CA THR A 443 -12.06 -4.98 27.71
C THR A 443 -11.99 -4.13 26.45
N THR A 444 -12.72 -3.01 26.42
CA THR A 444 -12.68 -2.02 25.34
C THR A 444 -11.49 -1.08 25.49
N TYR A 445 -10.78 -0.87 24.38
CA TYR A 445 -9.69 0.06 24.24
C TYR A 445 -9.99 1.07 23.13
N LYS A 446 -9.47 2.29 23.27
CA LYS A 446 -9.61 3.36 22.27
C LYS A 446 -8.25 3.77 21.72
N ILE A 447 -8.22 4.06 20.41
CA ILE A 447 -7.05 4.50 19.67
C ILE A 447 -7.35 5.90 19.15
N ARG A 448 -6.55 6.88 19.57
CA ARG A 448 -6.54 8.24 19.00
C ARG A 448 -5.43 8.30 17.95
N VAL A 449 -5.70 8.77 16.74
CA VAL A 449 -4.76 8.78 15.59
C VAL A 449 -4.69 10.19 15.00
N TRP A 450 -3.51 10.72 14.70
CA TRP A 450 -3.31 12.09 14.18
C TRP A 450 -2.07 12.19 13.28
N SER A 451 -1.96 13.28 12.50
CA SER A 451 -0.76 13.54 11.70
C SER A 451 0.38 14.11 12.55
N VAL A 452 1.64 13.87 12.16
CA VAL A 452 2.78 14.36 12.97
C VAL A 452 2.91 15.91 12.93
N SER A 453 2.50 16.52 11.81
CA SER A 453 2.69 17.94 11.48
C SER A 453 1.71 18.84 12.22
N ALA A 454 2.08 20.10 12.47
CA ALA A 454 1.16 21.14 12.95
C ALA A 454 0.47 21.91 11.79
N GLN A 455 0.64 21.42 10.56
CA GLN A 455 -0.13 21.84 9.40
C GLN A 455 -1.19 20.78 9.16
N TYR A 456 -2.38 21.19 8.75
CA TYR A 456 -3.41 20.25 8.34
C TYR A 456 -2.93 19.45 7.12
N GLU A 457 -3.02 18.13 7.22
CA GLU A 457 -2.61 17.20 6.17
C GLU A 457 -3.81 16.47 5.55
N ASP A 458 -3.65 16.07 4.29
CA ASP A 458 -4.52 15.10 3.65
C ASP A 458 -3.92 13.71 3.87
N ILE A 459 -4.47 12.89 4.77
CA ILE A 459 -4.02 11.51 4.96
C ILE A 459 -5.21 10.56 5.00
N ARG A 460 -5.07 9.46 4.25
CA ARG A 460 -5.92 8.26 4.29
C ARG A 460 -5.06 7.05 4.59
N PHE A 461 -5.61 6.07 5.30
CA PHE A 461 -4.90 4.86 5.71
C PHE A 461 -5.87 3.71 5.96
N ASP A 462 -5.35 2.50 6.11
CA ASP A 462 -6.06 1.33 6.59
C ASP A 462 -5.54 0.96 7.98
N LEU A 463 -6.44 0.85 8.96
CA LEU A 463 -6.15 0.41 10.32
C LEU A 463 -6.44 -1.09 10.46
N CYS A 464 -5.45 -1.83 10.91
CA CYS A 464 -5.53 -3.25 11.22
C CYS A 464 -5.16 -3.50 12.69
N ILE A 465 -5.96 -4.30 13.38
CA ILE A 465 -5.65 -4.78 14.72
C ILE A 465 -5.59 -6.30 14.66
N GLY A 466 -4.43 -6.87 14.98
CA GLY A 466 -4.20 -8.31 15.07
C GLY A 466 -4.05 -8.76 16.52
N SER A 467 -4.35 -10.02 16.79
CA SER A 467 -4.08 -10.66 18.08
C SER A 467 -2.79 -11.45 17.99
N ILE A 468 -1.99 -11.41 19.05
CA ILE A 468 -0.91 -12.38 19.24
C ILE A 468 -1.44 -13.40 20.23
N VAL A 469 -1.67 -14.63 19.77
CA VAL A 469 -2.03 -15.71 20.68
C VAL A 469 -0.82 -16.07 21.54
N PRO A 470 -1.02 -16.35 22.85
CA PRO A 470 0.04 -16.87 23.70
C PRO A 470 0.62 -18.18 23.12
N PRO A 471 1.93 -18.44 23.32
CA PRO A 471 2.57 -19.69 22.89
C PRO A 471 2.07 -20.89 23.71
N ILE A 472 2.59 -22.09 23.42
CA ILE A 472 2.34 -23.26 24.27
C ILE A 472 2.86 -23.01 25.70
N THR A 473 2.32 -23.76 26.65
CA THR A 473 2.88 -23.81 28.01
C THR A 473 3.66 -25.10 28.21
N VAL A 474 4.73 -25.06 29.01
CA VAL A 474 5.51 -26.25 29.36
C VAL A 474 5.75 -26.32 30.86
N SER A 475 5.57 -27.50 31.43
CA SER A 475 5.88 -27.81 32.83
C SER A 475 6.76 -29.05 32.95
N THR A 476 7.83 -28.91 33.73
CA THR A 476 8.73 -30.01 34.10
C THR A 476 8.46 -30.56 35.50
N SER A 477 7.38 -30.10 36.15
CA SER A 477 7.04 -30.45 37.54
C SER A 477 5.58 -30.81 37.76
N LEU A 478 4.70 -30.60 36.76
CA LEU A 478 3.29 -30.97 36.85
C LEU A 478 3.13 -32.50 36.91
N TYR A 479 3.95 -33.22 36.16
CA TYR A 479 4.03 -34.68 36.14
C TYR A 479 5.48 -35.12 36.32
N THR A 480 5.68 -36.23 37.05
CA THR A 480 6.93 -36.98 37.04
C THR A 480 7.11 -37.71 35.70
N VAL A 481 8.33 -38.12 35.33
CA VAL A 481 8.55 -38.84 34.07
C VAL A 481 7.74 -40.15 33.97
N PRO A 482 7.60 -40.96 35.03
CA PRO A 482 6.66 -42.09 35.02
C PRO A 482 5.20 -41.69 34.73
N GLU A 483 4.70 -40.61 35.35
CA GLU A 483 3.34 -40.10 35.11
C GLU A 483 3.19 -39.53 33.69
N LEU A 484 4.24 -38.93 33.11
CA LEU A 484 4.22 -38.54 31.69
C LEU A 484 3.96 -39.77 30.79
N VAL A 485 4.55 -40.93 31.10
CA VAL A 485 4.31 -42.14 30.32
C VAL A 485 2.89 -42.68 30.55
N THR A 486 2.46 -42.84 31.79
CA THR A 486 1.20 -43.52 32.12
C THR A 486 -0.03 -42.63 31.92
N ASP A 487 0.05 -41.38 32.36
CA ASP A 487 -1.09 -40.48 32.52
C ASP A 487 -1.20 -39.46 31.38
N VAL A 488 -0.11 -39.22 30.64
CA VAL A 488 -0.10 -38.28 29.50
C VAL A 488 0.05 -39.01 28.17
N LEU A 489 1.06 -39.87 27.98
CA LEU A 489 1.35 -40.47 26.68
C LEU A 489 0.38 -41.61 26.33
N ILE A 490 0.12 -42.52 27.28
CA ILE A 490 -0.74 -43.69 27.06
C ILE A 490 -2.19 -43.44 27.47
N LYS A 491 -2.43 -42.65 28.54
CA LYS A 491 -3.78 -42.34 29.08
C LYS A 491 -4.65 -43.59 29.31
N SER A 492 -4.06 -44.65 29.87
CA SER A 492 -4.77 -45.92 30.06
C SER A 492 -4.57 -46.53 31.43
N THR A 493 -5.68 -46.89 32.07
CA THR A 493 -5.66 -47.63 33.33
C THR A 493 -5.28 -49.11 33.14
N CYS A 494 -5.30 -49.61 31.90
CA CYS A 494 -4.98 -50.99 31.56
C CYS A 494 -3.55 -51.17 31.02
N ALA A 495 -2.79 -50.09 30.87
CA ALA A 495 -1.42 -50.14 30.39
C ALA A 495 -0.49 -50.81 31.40
N THR A 496 -0.03 -52.02 31.10
CA THR A 496 1.03 -52.67 31.88
C THR A 496 2.38 -52.14 31.44
N VAL A 497 2.74 -50.97 31.96
CA VAL A 497 4.04 -50.32 31.72
C VAL A 497 5.01 -50.68 32.84
N SER A 498 6.25 -50.98 32.50
CA SER A 498 7.32 -51.23 33.46
C SER A 498 8.67 -50.73 32.94
N ASN A 499 9.70 -50.81 33.77
CA ASN A 499 11.07 -50.45 33.39
C ASN A 499 11.23 -49.05 32.78
N ILE A 500 10.42 -48.08 33.26
CA ILE A 500 10.50 -46.69 32.82
C ILE A 500 11.84 -46.11 33.25
N THR A 501 12.66 -45.74 32.28
CA THR A 501 13.94 -45.07 32.49
C THR A 501 14.08 -43.91 31.51
N TRP A 502 14.85 -42.90 31.90
CA TRP A 502 15.08 -41.72 31.09
C TRP A 502 16.46 -41.16 31.36
N ALA A 503 16.99 -40.41 30.41
CA ALA A 503 18.22 -39.66 30.59
C ALA A 503 18.18 -38.37 29.76
N THR A 504 18.68 -37.30 30.35
CA THR A 504 18.84 -35.98 29.71
C THR A 504 20.17 -35.40 30.18
N GLY A 505 21.10 -35.03 29.30
CA GLY A 505 22.29 -34.18 29.58
C GLY A 505 23.26 -34.57 30.74
N THR A 506 22.98 -35.65 31.46
CA THR A 506 23.73 -36.43 32.46
C THR A 506 23.76 -36.07 33.96
N THR A 507 23.62 -34.86 34.53
CA THR A 507 23.74 -34.70 36.03
C THR A 507 23.05 -33.50 36.72
N ALA A 508 21.77 -33.23 36.43
CA ALA A 508 20.88 -32.33 37.21
C ALA A 508 21.09 -30.80 37.10
N ALA A 509 21.05 -30.25 35.88
CA ALA A 509 20.74 -28.83 35.68
C ALA A 509 19.70 -28.58 34.58
N THR A 510 19.71 -29.36 33.50
CA THR A 510 18.82 -29.15 32.35
C THR A 510 17.96 -30.39 32.12
N ASN A 511 16.65 -30.27 32.36
CA ASN A 511 15.67 -31.32 32.10
C ASN A 511 15.13 -31.17 30.67
N GLY A 512 15.43 -32.14 29.81
CA GLY A 512 14.97 -32.18 28.41
C GLY A 512 13.58 -32.78 28.21
N ILE A 513 12.89 -33.22 29.27
CA ILE A 513 11.56 -33.84 29.18
C ILE A 513 10.54 -33.02 29.97
N GLY A 514 9.40 -32.70 29.37
CA GLY A 514 8.31 -31.99 30.05
C GLY A 514 6.93 -32.27 29.46
N TYR A 515 5.90 -31.87 30.21
CA TYR A 515 4.53 -31.80 29.72
C TYR A 515 4.31 -30.47 28.99
N PHE A 516 3.69 -30.49 27.82
CA PHE A 516 3.22 -29.28 27.14
C PHE A 516 1.70 -29.26 27.05
N ASN A 517 1.12 -28.05 26.94
CA ASN A 517 -0.27 -27.82 26.59
C ASN A 517 -0.36 -26.64 25.61
N LYS A 518 -1.18 -26.75 24.56
CA LYS A 518 -1.29 -25.71 23.53
C LYS A 518 -1.78 -24.37 24.05
N ALA A 519 -2.43 -24.35 25.21
CA ALA A 519 -3.12 -23.19 25.77
C ALA A 519 -4.07 -22.55 24.74
N GLN A 520 -3.78 -21.31 24.33
CA GLN A 520 -4.55 -20.58 23.32
C GLN A 520 -3.81 -20.47 21.97
N SER A 521 -2.67 -21.15 21.83
CA SER A 521 -1.89 -21.14 20.59
C SER A 521 -2.53 -21.98 19.49
N ASP A 522 -2.16 -21.72 18.25
CA ASP A 522 -2.52 -22.54 17.08
C ASP A 522 -1.67 -23.82 16.95
N PHE A 523 -1.07 -24.30 18.05
CA PHE A 523 -0.31 -25.53 18.05
C PHE A 523 -1.20 -26.75 17.77
N ALA A 524 -0.70 -27.71 16.98
CA ALA A 524 -1.53 -28.79 16.43
C ALA A 524 -2.01 -29.81 17.47
N PHE A 525 -1.26 -30.02 18.55
CA PHE A 525 -1.60 -30.97 19.61
C PHE A 525 -2.10 -30.25 20.86
N GLU A 526 -3.20 -30.71 21.45
CA GLU A 526 -3.77 -30.15 22.69
C GLU A 526 -2.79 -30.18 23.86
N ASP A 527 -2.17 -31.34 24.08
CA ASP A 527 -1.20 -31.59 25.12
C ASP A 527 -0.29 -32.77 24.76
N GLY A 528 0.75 -32.98 25.57
CA GLY A 528 1.59 -34.16 25.44
C GLY A 528 2.95 -34.03 26.09
N ILE A 529 3.91 -34.82 25.58
CA ILE A 529 5.31 -34.80 26.04
C ILE A 529 6.17 -34.03 25.04
N VAL A 530 7.00 -33.12 25.53
CA VAL A 530 8.11 -32.57 24.75
C VAL A 530 9.41 -33.23 25.20
N MET A 531 10.20 -33.69 24.25
CA MET A 531 11.58 -34.15 24.44
C MET A 531 12.50 -33.26 23.60
N VAL A 532 13.47 -32.62 24.24
CA VAL A 532 14.37 -31.65 23.59
C VAL A 532 15.82 -31.96 23.94
N THR A 533 16.74 -31.65 23.04
CA THR A 533 18.19 -31.84 23.25
C THR A 533 18.75 -30.84 24.27
N GLY A 534 18.06 -29.72 24.48
CA GLY A 534 18.30 -28.75 25.55
C GLY A 534 17.33 -28.81 26.74
N SER A 535 16.71 -27.67 27.05
CA SER A 535 15.79 -27.49 28.19
C SER A 535 14.33 -27.52 27.77
N ALA A 536 13.51 -28.39 28.37
CA ALA A 536 12.08 -28.46 28.03
C ALA A 536 11.37 -27.11 28.23
N THR A 537 11.76 -26.30 29.21
CA THR A 537 11.12 -24.99 29.45
C THR A 537 11.50 -23.91 28.44
N SER A 538 12.56 -24.08 27.64
CA SER A 538 12.99 -23.06 26.67
C SER A 538 12.30 -23.16 25.32
N VAL A 539 11.51 -24.22 25.08
CA VAL A 539 10.80 -24.46 23.82
C VAL A 539 9.56 -23.56 23.64
N VAL A 540 9.13 -22.86 24.70
CA VAL A 540 7.96 -21.96 24.68
C VAL A 540 8.29 -20.75 23.81
N GLY A 541 7.46 -20.49 22.80
CA GLY A 541 7.63 -19.35 21.90
C GLY A 541 7.44 -17.98 22.58
N PRO A 542 7.48 -16.88 21.81
CA PRO A 542 7.79 -16.83 20.38
C PRO A 542 9.28 -17.14 20.11
N ASN A 543 9.59 -17.51 18.85
CA ASN A 543 10.97 -17.77 18.44
C ASN A 543 11.81 -16.49 18.40
N THR A 544 12.58 -16.24 19.45
CA THR A 544 13.34 -14.99 19.63
C THR A 544 14.80 -15.22 20.00
N SER A 545 15.20 -16.48 20.11
CA SER A 545 16.54 -16.88 20.49
C SER A 545 16.88 -18.22 19.85
N ILE A 546 18.13 -18.38 19.39
CA ILE A 546 18.65 -19.73 19.14
C ILE A 546 18.83 -20.42 20.49
N LEU A 547 18.19 -21.58 20.64
CA LEU A 547 18.35 -22.45 21.77
C LEU A 547 19.66 -23.22 21.67
N SER A 548 20.40 -23.25 22.76
CA SER A 548 21.62 -24.04 22.90
C SER A 548 21.76 -24.43 24.35
N GLY A 549 21.79 -25.73 24.60
CA GLY A 549 21.86 -26.26 25.96
C GLY A 549 22.20 -27.74 25.99
N GLY A 550 21.61 -28.45 26.94
CA GLY A 550 21.73 -29.91 27.03
C GLY A 550 22.92 -30.38 27.86
N GLY A 551 23.53 -31.49 27.45
CA GLY A 551 24.68 -32.06 28.14
C GLY A 551 25.39 -33.15 27.35
N LEU A 552 26.42 -33.74 27.94
CA LEU A 552 27.37 -34.56 27.18
C LEU A 552 26.82 -35.97 26.88
N GLY A 553 26.88 -36.38 25.61
CA GLY A 553 26.63 -37.76 25.17
C GLY A 553 25.60 -37.89 24.05
N GLY A 554 25.81 -38.90 23.22
CA GLY A 554 24.88 -39.31 22.16
C GLY A 554 24.21 -40.64 22.47
N ASP A 555 23.49 -41.18 21.49
CA ASP A 555 22.85 -42.49 21.59
C ASP A 555 23.33 -43.44 20.50
N ALA A 556 23.70 -44.66 20.89
CA ALA A 556 24.29 -45.65 19.98
C ALA A 556 23.26 -46.20 18.97
N ASP A 557 22.01 -46.38 19.39
CA ASP A 557 20.97 -46.91 18.51
C ASP A 557 20.56 -45.85 17.47
N LEU A 558 20.41 -44.60 17.91
CA LEU A 558 20.17 -43.46 17.00
C LEU A 558 21.33 -43.28 16.01
N SER A 559 22.58 -43.42 16.46
CA SER A 559 23.77 -43.37 15.59
C SER A 559 23.74 -44.48 14.52
N ALA A 560 23.31 -45.70 14.88
CA ALA A 560 23.20 -46.81 13.94
C ALA A 560 22.09 -46.59 12.90
N ILE A 561 20.95 -46.02 13.30
CA ILE A 561 19.85 -45.66 12.39
C ILE A 561 20.32 -44.63 11.36
N LEU A 562 20.99 -43.57 11.82
CA LEU A 562 21.52 -42.53 10.94
C LEU A 562 22.63 -43.03 10.01
N ALA A 563 23.45 -43.98 10.46
CA ALA A 563 24.46 -44.61 9.61
C ALA A 563 23.87 -45.57 8.56
N ALA A 564 22.68 -46.13 8.82
CA ALA A 564 22.00 -47.03 7.90
C ALA A 564 21.16 -46.32 6.83
N GLN A 565 20.85 -45.03 7.00
CA GLN A 565 20.10 -44.26 6.02
C GLN A 565 20.91 -43.98 4.74
N THR A 566 20.26 -43.46 3.69
CA THR A 566 20.93 -43.09 2.43
C THR A 566 20.69 -41.62 2.09
N PRO A 567 21.74 -40.77 2.02
CA PRO A 567 23.15 -41.10 2.27
C PRO A 567 23.44 -41.35 3.77
N PRO A 568 24.41 -42.22 4.11
CA PRO A 568 24.79 -42.48 5.50
C PRO A 568 25.24 -41.21 6.23
N GLN A 569 24.79 -41.04 7.48
CA GLN A 569 25.25 -40.00 8.39
C GLN A 569 26.05 -40.66 9.52
N THR A 570 27.35 -40.37 9.60
CA THR A 570 28.29 -41.02 10.55
C THR A 570 28.96 -40.02 11.49
N GLY A 571 28.31 -38.87 11.72
CA GLY A 571 28.75 -37.86 12.67
C GLY A 571 28.64 -38.29 14.13
N THR A 572 29.01 -37.39 15.04
CA THR A 572 28.89 -37.61 16.49
C THR A 572 27.55 -37.09 16.97
N LEU A 573 26.85 -37.82 17.85
CA LEU A 573 25.62 -37.33 18.48
C LEU A 573 25.91 -36.72 19.85
N ASN A 574 25.25 -35.62 20.16
CA ASN A 574 25.38 -34.87 21.43
C ASN A 574 24.00 -34.60 22.04
N ASN A 575 23.98 -34.15 23.30
CA ASN A 575 22.77 -33.64 23.94
C ASN A 575 21.57 -34.62 23.91
N ALA A 576 21.83 -35.92 23.94
CA ALA A 576 20.77 -36.90 23.79
C ALA A 576 19.78 -36.85 24.97
N THR A 577 18.49 -36.73 24.63
CA THR A 577 17.36 -36.89 25.54
C THR A 577 16.64 -38.17 25.16
N LYS A 578 16.47 -39.09 26.13
CA LYS A 578 15.81 -40.37 25.92
C LYS A 578 14.81 -40.72 27.00
N LEU A 579 13.77 -41.44 26.59
CA LEU A 579 12.71 -42.01 27.43
C LEU A 579 12.42 -43.42 26.91
N GLU A 580 12.52 -44.41 27.79
CA GLU A 580 12.34 -45.82 27.40
C GLU A 580 11.60 -46.60 28.49
N PHE A 581 10.79 -47.56 28.06
CA PHE A 581 9.98 -48.40 28.95
C PHE A 581 9.55 -49.69 28.24
N ASP A 582 9.09 -50.65 29.02
CA ASP A 582 8.48 -51.87 28.52
C ASP A 582 6.96 -51.79 28.64
N PHE A 583 6.24 -52.31 27.65
CA PHE A 583 4.79 -52.44 27.69
C PHE A 583 4.36 -53.83 27.18
N VAL A 584 3.10 -54.20 27.44
CA VAL A 584 2.46 -55.37 26.82
C VAL A 584 1.43 -54.84 25.84
N ALA A 585 1.50 -55.27 24.59
CA ALA A 585 0.52 -54.89 23.59
C ALA A 585 -0.83 -55.56 23.90
N LEU A 586 -1.91 -54.81 23.85
CA LEU A 586 -3.28 -55.32 24.02
C LEU A 586 -4.11 -55.28 22.73
N THR A 587 -3.48 -54.79 21.65
CA THR A 587 -4.02 -54.62 20.30
C THR A 587 -3.05 -55.22 19.27
N THR A 588 -3.45 -55.28 18.00
CA THR A 588 -2.63 -55.74 16.88
C THR A 588 -1.83 -54.62 16.21
N GLN A 589 -2.06 -53.36 16.57
CA GLN A 589 -1.37 -52.21 16.01
C GLN A 589 -1.20 -51.14 17.07
N ILE A 590 -0.01 -50.58 17.17
CA ILE A 590 0.24 -49.36 17.94
C ILE A 590 0.40 -48.17 17.00
N ASN A 591 0.05 -46.99 17.48
CA ASN A 591 0.32 -45.71 16.84
C ASN A 591 0.86 -44.71 17.87
N PHE A 592 1.49 -43.64 17.40
CA PHE A 592 1.61 -42.39 18.13
C PHE A 592 1.84 -41.24 17.16
N ASN A 593 1.37 -40.06 17.55
CA ASN A 593 1.48 -38.85 16.77
C ASN A 593 2.61 -37.98 17.32
N PHE A 594 3.38 -37.39 16.42
CA PHE A 594 4.52 -36.56 16.78
C PHE A 594 4.79 -35.43 15.78
N MET A 595 5.51 -34.42 16.25
CA MET A 595 6.06 -33.32 15.44
C MET A 595 7.51 -33.11 15.81
N PHE A 596 8.35 -32.80 14.83
CA PHE A 596 9.77 -32.53 15.01
C PHE A 596 10.06 -31.04 14.75
N ALA A 597 10.82 -30.40 15.64
CA ALA A 597 11.19 -29.00 15.56
C ALA A 597 12.70 -28.83 15.74
N SER A 598 13.28 -27.80 15.12
CA SER A 598 14.72 -27.54 15.22
C SER A 598 15.06 -26.08 14.91
N ASP A 599 16.08 -25.57 15.61
CA ASP A 599 16.72 -24.29 15.28
C ASP A 599 17.66 -24.38 14.07
N GLU A 600 17.96 -25.57 13.56
CA GLU A 600 18.81 -25.75 12.39
C GLU A 600 18.11 -25.37 11.07
N TYR A 601 16.78 -25.34 11.06
CA TYR A 601 16.00 -24.94 9.90
C TYR A 601 16.35 -23.51 9.44
N GLY A 602 16.37 -23.30 8.12
CA GLY A 602 16.79 -22.06 7.48
C GLY A 602 18.31 -21.95 7.30
N THR A 603 19.13 -22.13 8.34
CA THR A 603 20.58 -21.92 8.20
C THR A 603 21.36 -23.21 7.91
N PHE A 604 21.08 -24.27 8.66
CA PHE A 604 21.92 -25.48 8.75
C PHE A 604 21.25 -26.74 8.19
N GLN A 605 20.04 -26.61 7.67
CA GLN A 605 19.14 -27.69 7.23
C GLN A 605 19.67 -28.69 6.17
N CYS A 606 20.87 -28.46 5.64
CA CYS A 606 21.53 -29.32 4.65
C CYS A 606 22.69 -30.14 5.22
N THR A 607 23.29 -29.72 6.33
CA THR A 607 24.56 -30.27 6.83
C THR A 607 24.44 -30.90 8.20
N TYR A 608 23.41 -30.53 8.95
CA TYR A 608 23.17 -31.05 10.28
C TYR A 608 21.86 -31.82 10.33
N SER A 609 21.94 -33.02 10.91
CA SER A 609 20.94 -34.08 10.83
C SER A 609 20.42 -34.42 12.22
N ASP A 610 20.16 -33.40 13.04
CA ASP A 610 19.45 -33.60 14.30
C ASP A 610 18.24 -34.48 14.06
N ALA A 611 18.12 -35.53 14.86
CA ALA A 611 17.27 -36.65 14.53
C ALA A 611 16.57 -37.22 15.74
N PHE A 612 15.38 -37.74 15.47
CA PHE A 612 14.55 -38.44 16.42
C PHE A 612 14.36 -39.89 15.97
N ALA A 613 14.44 -40.83 16.89
CA ALA A 613 14.08 -42.22 16.68
C ALA A 613 13.07 -42.71 17.71
N PHE A 614 12.19 -43.58 17.24
CA PHE A 614 11.23 -44.32 18.04
C PHE A 614 11.45 -45.81 17.82
N ILE A 615 12.14 -46.45 18.75
CA ILE A 615 12.74 -47.76 18.52
C ILE A 615 11.92 -48.82 19.25
N LEU A 616 11.28 -49.70 18.48
CA LEU A 616 10.49 -50.81 19.00
C LEU A 616 11.25 -52.13 18.91
N THR A 617 11.22 -52.91 20.00
CA THR A 617 11.79 -54.26 20.07
C THR A 617 10.77 -55.22 20.67
N ASP A 618 10.43 -56.31 19.96
CA ASP A 618 9.61 -57.38 20.53
C ASP A 618 10.49 -58.25 21.44
N LEU A 619 10.31 -58.12 22.76
CA LEU A 619 11.07 -58.87 23.76
C LEU A 619 10.67 -60.33 23.79
N THR A 620 9.43 -60.64 23.39
CA THR A 620 8.87 -61.99 23.41
C THR A 620 9.37 -62.80 22.23
N ALA A 621 9.34 -62.22 21.03
CA ALA A 621 9.83 -62.83 19.80
C ALA A 621 11.35 -62.66 19.60
N GLY A 622 11.98 -61.73 20.32
CA GLY A 622 13.42 -61.45 20.21
C GLY A 622 13.80 -60.80 18.87
N THR A 623 12.97 -59.87 18.37
CA THR A 623 13.22 -59.20 17.09
C THR A 623 14.34 -58.18 17.19
N PRO A 624 15.04 -57.83 16.08
CA PRO A 624 15.90 -56.67 16.04
C PRO A 624 15.11 -55.37 16.32
N PRO A 625 15.76 -54.31 16.85
CA PRO A 625 15.12 -53.01 17.03
C PRO A 625 14.73 -52.38 15.69
N VAL A 626 13.55 -51.76 15.63
CA VAL A 626 13.02 -51.09 14.43
C VAL A 626 12.67 -49.64 14.75
N ASN A 627 13.17 -48.70 13.93
CA ASN A 627 12.77 -47.30 14.03
C ASN A 627 11.41 -47.06 13.36
N LEU A 628 10.45 -46.55 14.12
CA LEU A 628 9.12 -46.16 13.64
C LEU A 628 9.03 -44.65 13.34
N ALA A 629 9.96 -43.83 13.84
CA ALA A 629 10.02 -42.40 13.52
C ALA A 629 10.64 -42.19 12.13
N VAL A 630 9.86 -42.53 11.11
CA VAL A 630 10.21 -42.43 9.69
C VAL A 630 9.19 -41.59 8.95
N ILE A 631 9.58 -41.02 7.82
CA ILE A 631 8.65 -40.32 6.94
C ILE A 631 7.56 -41.31 6.48
N PRO A 632 6.27 -41.00 6.67
CA PRO A 632 5.18 -41.93 6.40
C PRO A 632 5.27 -42.58 5.01
N GLY A 633 5.14 -43.91 4.98
CA GLY A 633 5.26 -44.72 3.77
C GLY A 633 6.69 -45.02 3.32
N THR A 634 7.71 -44.68 4.11
CA THR A 634 9.13 -44.89 3.80
C THR A 634 9.90 -45.48 4.99
N ASN A 635 11.20 -45.78 4.79
CA ASN A 635 12.14 -46.12 5.86
C ASN A 635 13.13 -44.98 6.14
N ILE A 636 12.84 -43.76 5.68
CA ILE A 636 13.71 -42.60 5.84
C ILE A 636 13.50 -42.02 7.25
N PRO A 637 14.53 -41.95 8.12
CA PRO A 637 14.39 -41.40 9.47
C PRO A 637 13.94 -39.94 9.47
N VAL A 638 13.20 -39.53 10.50
CA VAL A 638 12.88 -38.12 10.71
C VAL A 638 14.12 -37.37 11.22
N SER A 639 14.52 -36.36 10.46
CA SER A 639 15.61 -35.45 10.80
C SER A 639 15.50 -34.15 10.01
N VAL A 640 16.25 -33.13 10.44
CA VAL A 640 16.35 -31.85 9.74
C VAL A 640 16.71 -32.03 8.25
N VAL A 641 17.67 -32.90 7.92
CA VAL A 641 18.09 -33.11 6.53
C VAL A 641 17.08 -33.89 5.68
N ASN A 642 16.14 -34.59 6.30
CA ASN A 642 15.18 -35.42 5.57
C ASN A 642 13.84 -34.69 5.36
N ILE A 643 13.50 -33.69 6.18
CA ILE A 643 12.27 -32.88 6.02
C ILE A 643 12.66 -31.41 6.04
N ARG A 644 12.71 -30.75 4.88
CA ARG A 644 13.11 -29.33 4.75
C ARG A 644 12.57 -28.67 3.49
N ASP A 645 12.40 -27.36 3.57
CA ASP A 645 12.00 -26.52 2.44
C ASP A 645 13.11 -25.54 2.04
N GLY A 646 13.53 -25.59 0.78
CA GLY A 646 14.50 -24.68 0.18
C GLY A 646 14.00 -23.23 0.04
N GLN A 647 12.71 -22.96 0.27
CA GLN A 647 12.18 -21.60 0.37
C GLN A 647 12.89 -20.77 1.45
N TYR A 648 13.26 -21.41 2.57
CA TYR A 648 13.90 -20.77 3.72
C TYR A 648 15.43 -20.88 3.70
N ASN A 649 15.98 -21.55 2.69
CA ASN A 649 17.41 -21.62 2.41
C ASN A 649 17.65 -21.92 0.93
N THR A 650 17.82 -20.88 0.10
CA THR A 650 17.97 -21.06 -1.36
C THR A 650 19.20 -21.88 -1.76
N GLY A 651 20.17 -22.06 -0.86
CA GLY A 651 21.35 -22.90 -1.08
C GLY A 651 21.13 -24.38 -0.78
N CYS A 652 19.97 -24.75 -0.23
CA CYS A 652 19.66 -26.11 0.20
C CYS A 652 18.44 -26.67 -0.54
N LEU A 653 18.62 -27.75 -1.29
CA LEU A 653 17.51 -28.38 -2.01
C LEU A 653 16.49 -28.97 -1.04
N SER A 654 15.21 -28.74 -1.32
CA SER A 654 14.10 -29.28 -0.55
C SER A 654 14.11 -30.81 -0.47
N ALA A 655 13.64 -31.35 0.64
CA ALA A 655 13.41 -32.78 0.83
C ALA A 655 12.10 -32.98 1.60
N ASN A 656 11.19 -33.79 1.06
CA ASN A 656 9.92 -34.16 1.71
C ASN A 656 9.10 -32.96 2.23
N VAL A 657 9.02 -31.87 1.44
CA VAL A 657 8.37 -30.58 1.81
C VAL A 657 6.95 -30.74 2.32
N GLY A 658 6.20 -31.74 1.82
CA GLY A 658 4.84 -31.99 2.28
C GLY A 658 4.73 -32.34 3.77
N TYR A 659 5.84 -32.68 4.43
CA TYR A 659 5.92 -32.90 5.88
C TYR A 659 6.55 -31.73 6.65
N PHE A 660 7.06 -30.71 5.96
CA PHE A 660 7.55 -29.49 6.59
C PHE A 660 6.35 -28.59 6.90
N GLY A 661 6.24 -28.14 8.14
CA GLY A 661 5.16 -27.28 8.61
C GLY A 661 5.56 -25.81 8.55
N ASN A 662 5.59 -25.16 9.71
CA ASN A 662 5.84 -23.72 9.80
C ASN A 662 7.33 -23.40 9.97
N TYR A 663 7.72 -22.23 9.45
CA TYR A 663 9.03 -21.60 9.68
C TYR A 663 8.84 -20.29 10.47
N TYR A 664 9.44 -20.21 11.66
CA TYR A 664 9.31 -19.08 12.58
C TYR A 664 10.62 -18.28 12.67
N ASP A 665 11.09 -17.73 11.54
CA ASP A 665 12.36 -17.00 11.37
C ASP A 665 12.88 -16.24 12.63
N ASN A 666 14.17 -16.39 12.98
CA ASN A 666 14.84 -15.80 14.15
C ASN A 666 16.07 -14.96 13.73
N PRO A 667 16.39 -13.81 14.38
CA PRO A 667 15.82 -13.24 15.61
C PRO A 667 14.64 -12.29 15.41
N SER A 668 14.20 -12.12 14.17
CA SER A 668 13.02 -11.31 13.87
C SER A 668 11.77 -11.86 14.58
N GLY A 669 11.67 -13.18 14.70
CA GLY A 669 10.57 -13.92 15.31
C GLY A 669 9.27 -13.77 14.54
N VAL A 670 8.54 -14.85 14.32
CA VAL A 670 7.12 -14.70 14.01
C VAL A 670 6.41 -14.41 15.32
N LEU A 671 5.92 -13.18 15.47
CA LEU A 671 5.07 -12.79 16.60
C LEU A 671 3.89 -13.79 16.68
N GLY A 672 3.73 -14.46 17.83
CA GLY A 672 2.73 -15.53 18.00
C GLY A 672 3.18 -16.94 17.62
N ALA A 673 4.46 -17.16 17.30
CA ALA A 673 5.00 -18.51 17.15
C ALA A 673 4.74 -19.35 18.42
N PRO A 674 4.14 -20.55 18.31
CA PRO A 674 3.80 -21.38 19.47
C PRO A 674 5.04 -21.92 20.17
N VAL A 675 6.15 -22.07 19.45
CA VAL A 675 7.42 -22.64 19.92
C VAL A 675 8.60 -21.74 19.58
N ASN A 676 9.70 -21.91 20.31
CA ASN A 676 10.97 -21.20 20.13
C ASN A 676 11.93 -22.05 19.28
N PHE A 677 11.53 -22.34 18.05
CA PHE A 677 12.33 -23.08 17.05
C PHE A 677 12.15 -22.47 15.67
N ASN A 678 13.21 -22.45 14.87
CA ASN A 678 13.17 -21.94 13.49
C ASN A 678 12.18 -22.68 12.59
N GLY A 679 12.06 -24.00 12.70
CA GLY A 679 11.11 -24.77 11.90
C GLY A 679 10.51 -25.94 12.65
N ILE A 680 9.31 -26.34 12.24
CA ILE A 680 8.58 -27.48 12.78
C ILE A 680 7.88 -28.26 11.66
N THR A 681 7.81 -29.57 11.76
CA THR A 681 7.05 -30.43 10.83
C THR A 681 5.54 -30.31 11.04
N ILE A 682 4.74 -30.81 10.10
CA ILE A 682 3.33 -31.13 10.38
C ILE A 682 3.22 -32.31 11.37
N PRO A 683 2.05 -32.56 11.97
CA PRO A 683 1.78 -33.81 12.68
C PRO A 683 2.03 -35.04 11.78
N MET A 684 2.78 -36.00 12.31
CA MET A 684 3.05 -37.28 11.66
C MET A 684 2.69 -38.43 12.60
N THR A 685 2.21 -39.53 12.04
CA THR A 685 1.89 -40.75 12.79
C THR A 685 2.92 -41.82 12.51
N ALA A 686 3.50 -42.38 13.57
CA ALA A 686 4.30 -43.59 13.49
C ALA A 686 3.44 -44.78 13.94
N THR A 687 3.55 -45.90 13.23
CA THR A 687 2.73 -47.10 13.48
C THR A 687 3.56 -48.36 13.37
N SER A 688 3.17 -49.39 14.12
CA SER A 688 3.71 -50.74 13.98
C SER A 688 2.63 -51.78 14.24
N VAL A 689 2.70 -52.89 13.51
CA VAL A 689 1.97 -54.11 13.86
C VAL A 689 2.63 -54.72 15.09
N VAL A 690 1.82 -55.12 16.06
CA VAL A 690 2.22 -55.78 17.29
C VAL A 690 1.35 -57.02 17.51
N VAL A 691 1.77 -57.90 18.42
CA VAL A 691 1.02 -59.11 18.78
C VAL A 691 0.43 -58.91 20.17
N PRO A 692 -0.90 -58.98 20.33
CA PRO A 692 -1.52 -58.91 21.66
C PRO A 692 -0.91 -59.93 22.63
N GLY A 693 -0.62 -59.50 23.85
CA GLY A 693 0.02 -60.29 24.91
C GLY A 693 1.55 -60.34 24.85
N ASN A 694 2.19 -59.96 23.74
CA ASN A 694 3.65 -59.85 23.69
C ASN A 694 4.13 -58.62 24.48
N SER A 695 5.24 -58.79 25.19
CA SER A 695 5.99 -57.69 25.79
C SER A 695 6.94 -57.05 24.77
N TYR A 696 6.95 -55.73 24.73
CA TYR A 696 7.78 -54.90 23.86
C TYR A 696 8.58 -53.91 24.69
N HIS A 697 9.80 -53.59 24.24
CA HIS A 697 10.58 -52.46 24.70
C HIS A 697 10.45 -51.32 23.71
N ILE A 698 10.18 -50.12 24.21
CA ILE A 698 10.13 -48.91 23.42
C ILE A 698 11.12 -47.87 23.93
N LYS A 699 11.88 -47.28 23.00
CA LYS A 699 12.85 -46.22 23.28
C LYS A 699 12.64 -45.05 22.35
N MET A 700 12.35 -43.89 22.93
CA MET A 700 12.32 -42.60 22.27
C MET A 700 13.66 -41.89 22.52
N VAL A 701 14.28 -41.38 21.47
CA VAL A 701 15.55 -40.64 21.61
C VAL A 701 15.69 -39.56 20.56
N ILE A 702 16.11 -38.37 21.01
CA ILE A 702 16.48 -37.22 20.17
C ILE A 702 17.89 -36.76 20.55
N ALA A 703 18.68 -36.32 19.57
CA ALA A 703 20.05 -35.85 19.78
C ALA A 703 20.48 -34.86 18.69
N ASP A 704 21.40 -33.97 19.06
CA ASP A 704 22.06 -33.03 18.13
C ASP A 704 23.15 -33.76 17.34
N TYR A 705 23.39 -33.35 16.11
CA TYR A 705 24.36 -33.95 15.20
C TYR A 705 25.62 -33.09 15.03
N ASN A 706 26.79 -33.71 15.14
CA ASN A 706 28.14 -33.14 15.08
C ASN A 706 28.53 -32.12 16.14
N ASP A 707 27.64 -31.23 16.55
CA ASP A 707 27.85 -30.33 17.69
C ASP A 707 26.66 -30.38 18.66
N GLY A 708 26.68 -29.53 19.69
CA GLY A 708 25.59 -29.42 20.69
C GLY A 708 25.02 -28.00 20.74
N SER A 709 25.05 -27.31 19.60
CA SER A 709 24.46 -25.99 19.39
C SER A 709 23.21 -26.16 18.51
N TYR A 710 22.24 -25.26 18.64
CA TYR A 710 20.94 -25.33 17.94
C TYR A 710 20.13 -26.54 18.41
N ASP A 711 19.33 -26.34 19.45
CA ASP A 711 18.56 -27.45 20.00
C ASP A 711 17.46 -27.92 19.01
N SER A 712 17.08 -29.18 19.16
CA SER A 712 15.97 -29.81 18.45
C SER A 712 15.00 -30.47 19.43
N ALA A 713 13.71 -30.48 19.10
CA ALA A 713 12.66 -31.07 19.91
C ALA A 713 11.75 -32.00 19.14
N VAL A 714 11.18 -32.98 19.84
CA VAL A 714 10.03 -33.74 19.41
C VAL A 714 8.88 -33.52 20.38
N PHE A 715 7.70 -33.24 19.84
CA PHE A 715 6.45 -33.14 20.56
C PHE A 715 5.65 -34.41 20.28
N LEU A 716 5.26 -35.13 21.32
CA LEU A 716 4.46 -36.35 21.26
C LEU A 716 3.07 -36.03 21.77
N GLU A 717 2.03 -36.32 20.99
CA GLU A 717 0.65 -36.02 21.37
C GLU A 717 0.19 -36.92 22.53
N GLY A 718 -0.42 -36.33 23.56
CA GLY A 718 -0.91 -37.03 24.74
C GLY A 718 -2.09 -37.95 24.43
N GLY A 719 -2.00 -39.21 24.84
CA GLY A 719 -2.97 -40.28 24.56
C GLY A 719 -2.78 -40.94 23.21
N SER A 720 -1.90 -40.42 22.35
CA SER A 720 -1.71 -40.96 21.00
C SER A 720 -0.96 -42.29 20.98
N PHE A 721 -0.21 -42.63 22.05
CA PHE A 721 0.47 -43.93 22.16
C PHE A 721 -0.50 -45.02 22.59
N ASP A 722 -1.31 -45.44 21.62
CA ASP A 722 -2.31 -46.46 21.83
C ASP A 722 -1.69 -47.85 21.83
N ILE A 723 -1.80 -48.55 22.96
CA ILE A 723 -1.37 -49.93 23.14
C ILE A 723 -2.56 -50.90 23.26
N GLY A 724 -3.75 -50.45 22.90
CA GLY A 724 -5.03 -51.17 23.00
C GLY A 724 -5.97 -50.56 24.05
N ASN A 725 -6.05 -49.23 24.07
CA ASN A 725 -7.07 -48.51 24.82
C ASN A 725 -8.45 -48.81 24.22
N ILE A 726 -9.48 -48.76 25.06
CA ILE A 726 -10.85 -48.78 24.56
C ILE A 726 -11.15 -47.37 24.10
N GLU A 727 -11.52 -47.22 22.85
CA GLU A 727 -12.06 -45.98 22.31
C GLU A 727 -13.40 -46.30 21.65
N LEU A 728 -14.47 -45.81 22.26
CA LEU A 728 -15.79 -45.74 21.64
C LEU A 728 -15.83 -44.59 20.64
N PRO A 729 -16.77 -44.62 19.66
CA PRO A 729 -16.99 -43.49 18.77
C PRO A 729 -17.30 -42.19 19.53
N ASN A 730 -17.13 -41.05 18.85
CA ASN A 730 -17.53 -39.73 19.37
C ASN A 730 -18.99 -39.71 19.84
N ASP A 731 -19.26 -38.89 20.86
CA ASP A 731 -20.61 -38.63 21.35
C ASP A 731 -21.55 -38.11 20.25
N TYR A 732 -22.81 -38.54 20.32
CA TYR A 732 -23.91 -38.04 19.49
C TYR A 732 -24.66 -36.99 20.30
N LEU A 733 -24.34 -35.71 20.13
CA LEU A 733 -24.86 -34.60 20.93
C LEU A 733 -25.68 -33.63 20.09
N ILE A 734 -26.76 -33.10 20.66
CA ILE A 734 -27.59 -32.06 20.05
C ILE A 734 -26.80 -30.76 19.94
N ALA A 735 -26.01 -30.42 20.97
CA ALA A 735 -25.23 -29.18 21.05
C ALA A 735 -24.21 -29.07 19.90
N ASP A 736 -23.64 -30.20 19.49
CA ASP A 736 -22.61 -30.28 18.45
C ASP A 736 -23.19 -30.58 17.07
N GLY A 737 -24.52 -30.75 16.98
CA GLY A 737 -25.21 -31.08 15.74
C GLY A 737 -25.02 -32.53 15.27
N THR A 738 -24.51 -33.42 16.13
CA THR A 738 -24.19 -34.82 15.81
C THR A 738 -25.24 -35.82 16.31
N ALA A 739 -26.27 -35.37 17.05
CA ALA A 739 -27.36 -36.23 17.52
C ALA A 739 -28.06 -37.01 16.37
N LEU A 740 -28.64 -38.16 16.72
CA LEU A 740 -29.34 -39.04 15.76
C LEU A 740 -30.79 -38.56 15.52
N CYS A 741 -31.42 -38.98 14.42
CA CYS A 741 -32.85 -38.75 14.22
C CYS A 741 -33.67 -39.76 15.01
N GLU A 742 -34.81 -39.33 15.58
CA GLU A 742 -35.68 -40.20 16.36
C GLU A 742 -36.07 -41.45 15.56
N GLY A 743 -35.79 -42.65 16.11
CA GLY A 743 -36.04 -43.93 15.47
C GLY A 743 -34.85 -44.57 14.75
N ASP A 744 -33.72 -43.86 14.62
CA ASP A 744 -32.48 -44.44 14.09
C ASP A 744 -31.78 -45.33 15.12
N ASP A 745 -31.21 -46.44 14.65
CA ASP A 745 -30.30 -47.29 15.44
C ASP A 745 -28.85 -46.87 15.17
N VAL A 746 -28.00 -46.90 16.20
CA VAL A 746 -26.55 -46.71 16.06
C VAL A 746 -25.78 -47.89 16.64
N ILE A 747 -24.64 -48.21 16.03
CA ILE A 747 -23.72 -49.23 16.52
C ILE A 747 -22.59 -48.54 17.29
N LEU A 748 -22.50 -48.86 18.58
CA LEU A 748 -21.41 -48.50 19.45
C LEU A 748 -20.38 -49.63 19.40
N ASP A 749 -19.28 -49.45 18.68
CA ASP A 749 -18.29 -50.50 18.44
C ASP A 749 -16.93 -50.10 19.02
N SER A 750 -16.47 -50.84 20.02
CA SER A 750 -15.15 -50.64 20.63
C SER A 750 -14.00 -51.26 19.83
N GLN A 751 -14.29 -52.01 18.75
CA GLN A 751 -13.32 -52.73 17.93
C GLN A 751 -12.43 -53.73 18.69
N LEU A 752 -12.75 -54.03 19.95
CA LEU A 752 -12.00 -55.00 20.75
C LEU A 752 -12.14 -56.40 20.15
N ASP A 753 -11.08 -57.20 20.24
CA ASP A 753 -11.15 -58.61 19.85
C ASP A 753 -11.96 -59.39 20.91
N PRO A 754 -13.13 -59.96 20.57
CA PRO A 754 -13.95 -60.73 21.51
C PRO A 754 -13.27 -62.02 21.99
N ALA A 755 -12.16 -62.45 21.37
CA ALA A 755 -11.36 -63.57 21.86
C ALA A 755 -10.41 -63.17 23.01
N LEU A 756 -10.13 -61.88 23.17
CA LEU A 756 -9.19 -61.34 24.15
C LEU A 756 -9.86 -60.64 25.33
N TYR A 757 -11.11 -60.20 25.17
CA TYR A 757 -11.83 -59.41 26.17
C TYR A 757 -13.18 -60.02 26.58
N ASP A 758 -13.48 -60.00 27.88
CA ASP A 758 -14.82 -60.18 28.43
C ASP A 758 -15.51 -58.81 28.56
N VAL A 759 -16.56 -58.58 27.77
CA VAL A 759 -17.23 -57.27 27.64
C VAL A 759 -18.58 -57.26 28.34
N LYS A 760 -18.90 -56.15 29.01
CA LYS A 760 -20.22 -55.84 29.56
C LYS A 760 -20.61 -54.41 29.23
N TRP A 761 -21.86 -54.19 28.87
CA TRP A 761 -22.39 -52.85 28.59
C TRP A 761 -23.40 -52.39 29.63
N TYR A 762 -23.41 -51.09 29.90
CA TYR A 762 -24.36 -50.42 30.81
C TYR A 762 -24.99 -49.22 30.11
N ASN A 763 -26.22 -48.85 30.49
CA ASN A 763 -26.81 -47.53 30.20
C ASN A 763 -27.06 -46.82 31.54
N GLY A 764 -26.33 -45.74 31.79
CA GLY A 764 -26.15 -45.17 33.11
C GLY A 764 -25.58 -46.24 34.05
N GLU A 765 -26.25 -46.51 35.17
CA GLU A 765 -25.87 -47.54 36.13
C GLU A 765 -26.44 -48.94 35.81
N ASN A 766 -27.29 -49.06 34.79
CA ASN A 766 -28.03 -50.31 34.52
C ASN A 766 -27.29 -51.21 33.54
N LEU A 767 -27.00 -52.46 33.96
CA LEU A 767 -26.41 -53.49 33.09
C LEU A 767 -27.36 -53.88 31.95
N ILE A 768 -26.86 -53.87 30.72
CA ILE A 768 -27.55 -54.37 29.53
C ILE A 768 -27.31 -55.88 29.44
N VAL A 769 -28.26 -56.65 29.98
CA VAL A 769 -28.13 -58.11 30.11
C VAL A 769 -27.94 -58.78 28.73
N GLY A 770 -26.87 -59.56 28.59
CA GLY A 770 -26.57 -60.32 27.37
C GLY A 770 -25.76 -59.55 26.32
N ALA A 771 -25.49 -58.26 26.53
CA ALA A 771 -24.58 -57.48 25.68
C ALA A 771 -23.12 -57.79 26.05
N THR A 772 -22.58 -58.86 25.47
CA THR A 772 -21.18 -59.29 25.66
C THR A 772 -20.32 -59.13 24.40
N ASN A 773 -20.87 -58.53 23.34
CA ASN A 773 -20.14 -58.25 22.11
C ASN A 773 -19.45 -56.87 22.22
N PRO A 774 -18.19 -56.73 21.79
CA PRO A 774 -17.51 -55.44 21.61
C PRO A 774 -18.32 -54.37 20.85
N ALA A 775 -19.24 -54.80 19.98
CA ALA A 775 -20.24 -53.95 19.31
C ALA A 775 -21.64 -54.08 19.95
N LEU A 776 -22.26 -52.94 20.26
CA LEU A 776 -23.63 -52.82 20.80
C LEU A 776 -24.48 -51.92 19.91
N THR A 777 -25.60 -52.42 19.40
CA THR A 777 -26.62 -51.58 18.73
C THR A 777 -27.56 -50.97 19.77
N VAL A 778 -27.74 -49.65 19.73
CA VAL A 778 -28.63 -48.90 20.62
C VAL A 778 -29.60 -48.02 19.84
N SER A 779 -30.77 -47.75 20.42
CA SER A 779 -31.88 -47.03 19.80
C SER A 779 -32.54 -46.01 20.74
N GLN A 780 -31.87 -45.68 21.84
CA GLN A 780 -32.39 -44.82 22.90
C GLN A 780 -31.33 -43.84 23.36
N SER A 781 -31.77 -42.65 23.80
CA SER A 781 -30.87 -41.73 24.47
C SER A 781 -30.33 -42.32 25.76
N GLY A 782 -29.08 -42.03 26.06
CA GLY A 782 -28.44 -42.47 27.30
C GLY A 782 -26.94 -42.25 27.29
N THR A 783 -26.33 -42.56 28.42
CA THR A 783 -24.88 -42.66 28.54
C THR A 783 -24.53 -44.13 28.62
N TYR A 784 -23.93 -44.66 27.57
CA TYR A 784 -23.58 -46.06 27.48
C TYR A 784 -22.14 -46.27 27.94
N PHE A 785 -21.92 -47.18 28.88
CA PHE A 785 -20.59 -47.56 29.35
C PHE A 785 -20.25 -48.95 28.85
N ILE A 786 -19.05 -49.12 28.28
CA ILE A 786 -18.45 -50.43 28.05
C ILE A 786 -17.47 -50.72 29.19
N HIS A 787 -17.58 -51.90 29.78
CA HIS A 787 -16.60 -52.44 30.73
C HIS A 787 -15.97 -53.67 30.08
N ALA A 788 -14.69 -53.60 29.68
CA ALA A 788 -13.98 -54.75 29.14
C ALA A 788 -12.90 -55.22 30.12
N SER A 789 -12.85 -56.53 30.33
CA SER A 789 -11.84 -57.20 31.14
C SER A 789 -10.95 -58.04 30.24
N TYR A 790 -9.64 -57.82 30.26
CA TYR A 790 -8.73 -58.64 29.44
C TYR A 790 -8.66 -60.07 30.01
N ILE A 791 -8.94 -61.06 29.17
CA ILE A 791 -9.10 -62.45 29.60
C ILE A 791 -7.77 -62.98 30.14
N GLY A 792 -7.77 -63.43 31.39
CA GLY A 792 -6.59 -64.00 32.05
C GLY A 792 -5.73 -62.99 32.81
N THR A 793 -6.17 -61.74 32.94
CA THR A 793 -5.56 -60.73 33.83
C THR A 793 -6.64 -60.07 34.70
N ASP A 794 -6.22 -59.27 35.68
CA ASP A 794 -7.12 -58.44 36.50
C ASP A 794 -7.39 -57.07 35.86
N CYS A 795 -7.03 -56.90 34.57
CA CYS A 795 -7.15 -55.63 33.85
C CYS A 795 -8.59 -55.39 33.44
N THR A 796 -9.22 -54.37 34.03
CA THR A 796 -10.55 -53.90 33.64
C THR A 796 -10.46 -52.45 33.19
N THR A 797 -10.97 -52.17 32.01
CA THR A 797 -11.02 -50.82 31.43
C THR A 797 -12.47 -50.46 31.10
N ILE A 798 -12.76 -49.17 31.18
CA ILE A 798 -14.10 -48.60 31.03
C ILE A 798 -14.00 -47.43 30.07
N ASP A 799 -14.94 -47.34 29.15
CA ASP A 799 -15.17 -46.16 28.34
C ASP A 799 -16.66 -45.86 28.25
N SER A 800 -17.02 -44.64 27.86
CA SER A 800 -18.42 -44.19 27.79
C SER A 800 -18.71 -43.34 26.56
N ILE A 801 -19.92 -43.45 26.05
CA ILE A 801 -20.45 -42.62 24.97
C ILE A 801 -21.84 -42.09 25.32
N ILE A 802 -22.09 -40.83 25.03
CA ILE A 802 -23.40 -40.19 25.13
C ILE A 802 -24.11 -40.29 23.78
N VAL A 803 -25.35 -40.79 23.81
CA VAL A 803 -26.23 -40.85 22.64
C VAL A 803 -27.44 -39.96 22.91
N GLU A 804 -27.61 -38.91 22.10
CA GLU A 804 -28.78 -38.04 22.06
C GLU A 804 -29.49 -38.16 20.71
N TYR A 805 -30.78 -37.83 20.72
CA TYR A 805 -31.63 -37.81 19.54
C TYR A 805 -32.21 -36.40 19.36
N PHE A 806 -32.24 -35.89 18.13
CA PHE A 806 -32.99 -34.69 17.80
C PHE A 806 -34.47 -34.97 18.05
N LEU A 807 -35.08 -34.16 18.92
CA LEU A 807 -36.52 -34.17 19.10
C LEU A 807 -37.17 -33.64 17.84
N ASP A 808 -38.10 -34.40 17.29
CA ASP A 808 -38.87 -33.97 16.14
C ASP A 808 -39.64 -32.69 16.51
N ALA A 809 -39.47 -31.63 15.72
CA ALA A 809 -40.19 -30.38 15.97
C ALA A 809 -41.67 -30.61 15.60
N ASP A 810 -42.55 -30.61 16.59
CA ASP A 810 -44.00 -30.67 16.39
C ASP A 810 -44.44 -29.46 15.55
N ALA A 811 -44.50 -29.63 14.23
CA ALA A 811 -44.96 -28.62 13.29
C ALA A 811 -46.48 -28.46 13.45
N THR A 812 -46.89 -27.63 14.40
CA THR A 812 -48.30 -27.24 14.52
C THR A 812 -48.77 -26.56 13.24
N VAL A 813 -50.01 -26.84 12.83
CA VAL A 813 -50.61 -26.24 11.63
C VAL A 813 -50.59 -24.71 11.76
N PRO A 814 -49.96 -23.97 10.82
CA PRO A 814 -49.96 -22.50 10.89
C PRO A 814 -51.38 -21.95 10.86
N ASN A 815 -51.68 -20.96 11.71
CA ASN A 815 -52.96 -20.27 11.67
C ASN A 815 -53.04 -19.37 10.42
N ASP A 816 -54.16 -19.41 9.70
CA ASP A 816 -54.39 -18.54 8.55
C ASP A 816 -54.35 -17.05 8.96
N LEU A 817 -53.64 -16.23 8.17
CA LEU A 817 -53.60 -14.78 8.34
C LEU A 817 -54.69 -14.14 7.50
N THR A 818 -55.50 -13.27 8.11
CA THR A 818 -56.55 -12.52 7.41
C THR A 818 -56.14 -11.06 7.30
N LEU A 819 -55.92 -10.58 6.07
CA LEU A 819 -55.65 -9.17 5.80
C LEU A 819 -56.53 -8.74 4.62
N CYS A 820 -57.42 -7.77 4.85
CA CYS A 820 -58.39 -7.33 3.85
C CYS A 820 -57.79 -6.20 3.01
N ASP A 821 -57.79 -6.36 1.68
CA ASP A 821 -57.59 -5.23 0.77
C ASP A 821 -58.93 -4.52 0.46
N SER A 822 -58.88 -3.45 -0.34
CA SER A 822 -60.02 -2.59 -0.68
C SER A 822 -61.14 -3.29 -1.45
N SER A 823 -60.97 -4.55 -1.86
CA SER A 823 -62.02 -5.37 -2.47
C SER A 823 -62.82 -6.20 -1.46
N GLY A 824 -62.39 -6.23 -0.18
CA GLY A 824 -63.09 -6.95 0.89
C GLY A 824 -62.87 -8.46 0.92
N GLN A 825 -61.90 -8.99 0.17
CA GLN A 825 -61.48 -10.39 0.30
C GLN A 825 -59.96 -10.53 0.26
N GLY A 826 -59.40 -11.07 1.35
CA GLY A 826 -58.02 -11.58 1.41
C GLY A 826 -57.94 -12.68 2.45
N ILE A 827 -58.03 -13.94 1.99
CA ILE A 827 -57.76 -15.14 2.79
C ILE A 827 -56.38 -15.64 2.36
N PHE A 828 -55.39 -15.55 3.24
CA PHE A 828 -54.09 -16.21 3.04
C PHE A 828 -54.12 -17.57 3.72
N ASN A 829 -54.31 -18.60 2.91
CA ASN A 829 -54.22 -19.99 3.36
C ASN A 829 -52.73 -20.38 3.44
N LEU A 830 -52.16 -20.39 4.65
CA LEU A 830 -50.75 -20.72 4.84
C LEU A 830 -50.47 -22.22 4.66
N THR A 831 -51.51 -23.06 4.67
CA THR A 831 -51.39 -24.48 4.31
C THR A 831 -50.97 -24.70 2.85
N SER A 832 -51.26 -23.80 1.91
CA SER A 832 -50.82 -23.98 0.51
C SER A 832 -49.32 -23.79 0.29
N THR A 833 -48.63 -23.13 1.22
CA THR A 833 -47.17 -22.95 1.18
C THR A 833 -46.42 -23.97 2.03
N ARG A 834 -47.13 -24.85 2.75
CA ARG A 834 -46.55 -25.87 3.64
C ARG A 834 -45.50 -26.70 2.92
N ASP A 835 -45.84 -27.27 1.76
CA ASP A 835 -44.93 -28.16 1.04
C ASP A 835 -43.70 -27.42 0.50
N THR A 836 -43.82 -26.10 0.24
CA THR A 836 -42.70 -25.24 -0.19
C THR A 836 -41.79 -24.87 0.98
N ILE A 837 -42.34 -24.64 2.17
CA ILE A 837 -41.56 -24.36 3.39
C ILE A 837 -40.85 -25.62 3.88
N LEU A 838 -41.50 -26.78 3.73
CA LEU A 838 -40.94 -28.07 4.13
C LEU A 838 -40.00 -28.69 3.07
N SER A 839 -39.92 -28.16 1.85
CA SER A 839 -39.09 -28.73 0.78
C SER A 839 -37.58 -28.80 1.04
N PRO A 840 -36.96 -27.96 1.89
CA PRO A 840 -35.55 -28.10 2.26
C PRO A 840 -35.30 -29.25 3.25
N PHE A 841 -36.35 -29.78 3.88
CA PHE A 841 -36.26 -30.89 4.83
C PHE A 841 -36.48 -32.21 4.09
N PRO A 842 -35.63 -33.23 4.27
CA PRO A 842 -35.84 -34.55 3.67
C PRO A 842 -37.19 -35.12 4.13
N ALA A 843 -37.88 -35.86 3.25
CA ALA A 843 -39.04 -36.64 3.66
C ALA A 843 -38.58 -37.77 4.58
N GLY A 844 -38.84 -37.64 5.89
CA GLY A 844 -38.78 -38.74 6.85
C GLY A 844 -39.92 -39.73 6.61
#